data_AF-A0A6A6YPL7-F1
#
_entry.id   AF-A0A6A6YPL7-F1
#
_cell.length_a   1.000
_cell.length_b   1.000
_cell.length_c   1.000
_cell.angle_alpha   90.00
_cell.angle_beta   90.00
_cell.angle_gamma   90.00
#
_symmetry.space_group_name_H-M   'P 1'
#
loop_
_entity.id
_entity.type
_entity.pdbx_description
1 polymer ?
#
loop_
_entity_poly.entity_id
_entity_poly.type
_entity_poly.pdbx_seq_one_letter_code
_entity_poly.pdbx_strand_id
1 'polypeptide(L)'
;MTTFVVSLFLPYTVDFHDIPSPKRELSPLRPLTASSRKEPKIDLPEKKASLFSVPTPPKTPAAADYAEFFSQLQPSAATHFPKPHDPRSLVRSDSHIPEWGGTLFFNQPRSQAVPAPPDTILEYAKAHDRTKAVKTRPARRSPNPNARPNSKSRDGSKDKGSWDSQWTIEPAVQGNGGLANAVRAAIDAGSIGDVNWVGLIGFPTDSLGDEIKDEIHERLESDLDSLTVFVSDTDLDGHYAHYCKTILWPVFNYQIPDHPKSKAYEDHSWIFYVHLNQAFADKVVKSYKRGDIIWVHDYHLLLVPAMIRKKLPDAQIGFFLHTAFPSSEVFRCLATRKELLEGMLGANLVAFQTREYAHHFLQTCSRLLTVEATEDGVQLEHHFVNVASFPIGIDPKGLSLAREDEEVLDWIKVMQERYHDKFLIVARDKLDNIRGVRQKLLAFELFLNKYPEWRDKVVLIQVATSTTENSELAATVSEIVTRIESVHSTLAHQPLVFLMQDIPFSQYLALLSVADVLMVTSLREGMNLTCHEYVFCQDGKQSDKKHGPIILSEFTGSAAVFEGNELSINPWDYQKCAEAIKIALEMEPAEKDRRYNKIRDIVMHHTGDYWVANLRKELAKVHDEHFRNDTMSIPRLSAINLGEKYKKSNKRLFLLDYEGTLASYGSVTNIVLSSPQRVIEALNDLISEEKNIVYVMSSRTIEELQLIFDRVPGLGLIAENGCFVREYGGLDEWIEFSDSEITKKWKESVLGILKYYEERVEGSWIEERRCSLIFHYEKADEYDAANRQAGDCANHINDACESQRVRAIPTKDTVCVEPMDWDKRTAAIHILNNLRQSGLPDFLMVAGNDRDDEIIFRWANEIDDSKTIPNVTTVSVGNRNTVAKATLTQGTTGLLSALGRLSKLG
;
A
#
# COMPACT_ATOMS: atom_id res chain seq x y z
N MET A 1 -0.99 26.24 -5.08
CA MET A 1 -1.64 24.93 -4.86
C MET A 1 -0.79 24.25 -3.82
N THR A 2 -1.37 24.02 -2.66
CA THR A 2 -0.66 23.46 -1.52
C THR A 2 -0.75 21.94 -1.62
N THR A 3 0.32 21.22 -1.26
CA THR A 3 0.29 19.76 -1.17
C THR A 3 0.25 19.33 0.29
N PHE A 4 -0.83 18.70 0.71
CA PHE A 4 -0.94 18.06 2.02
C PHE A 4 -0.23 16.72 2.00
N VAL A 5 0.80 16.56 2.83
CA VAL A 5 1.46 15.27 3.07
C VAL A 5 0.96 14.73 4.40
N VAL A 6 0.09 13.73 4.33
CA VAL A 6 -0.61 13.14 5.47
C VAL A 6 0.09 11.85 5.87
N SER A 7 0.77 11.87 7.02
CA SER A 7 1.49 10.73 7.61
C SER A 7 1.15 10.59 9.08
N LEU A 8 1.23 9.38 9.65
CA LEU A 8 0.86 9.17 11.05
C LEU A 8 1.61 10.11 12.01
N PHE A 9 2.91 10.31 11.79
CA PHE A 9 3.73 11.23 12.56
C PHE A 9 4.22 12.38 11.68
N LEU A 10 4.32 13.56 12.28
CA LEU A 10 5.03 14.70 11.69
C LEU A 10 6.54 14.43 11.68
N PRO A 11 7.29 15.06 10.76
CA PRO A 11 8.75 15.02 10.78
C PRO A 11 9.37 15.85 11.93
N TYR A 12 8.53 16.47 12.77
CA TYR A 12 8.91 17.36 13.87
C TYR A 12 8.26 16.91 15.17
N THR A 13 8.96 17.12 16.28
CA THR A 13 8.49 16.86 17.63
C THR A 13 8.84 18.02 18.57
N VAL A 14 8.39 17.97 19.82
CA VAL A 14 8.64 19.03 20.82
C VAL A 14 9.47 18.47 21.97
N ASP A 15 10.47 19.23 22.39
CA ASP A 15 11.27 18.98 23.59
C ASP A 15 11.01 20.06 24.64
N PHE A 16 10.64 19.66 25.85
CA PHE A 16 10.35 20.58 26.95
C PHE A 16 11.60 20.79 27.82
N HIS A 17 11.95 22.06 28.05
CA HIS A 17 13.06 22.47 28.91
C HIS A 17 12.56 22.74 30.34
N ASP A 18 13.46 22.77 31.33
CA ASP A 18 13.18 23.17 32.72
C ASP A 18 12.02 22.46 33.45
N ILE A 19 11.76 21.18 33.13
CA ILE A 19 10.83 20.37 33.93
C ILE A 19 11.43 20.17 35.32
N PRO A 20 10.71 20.42 36.44
CA PRO A 20 11.21 20.16 37.77
C PRO A 20 11.50 18.66 37.91
N SER A 21 12.78 18.30 37.80
CA SER A 21 13.20 16.91 37.80
C SER A 21 12.73 16.26 39.10
N PRO A 22 12.11 15.07 39.08
CA PRO A 22 12.10 14.27 40.30
C PRO A 22 13.57 14.05 40.63
N LYS A 23 14.01 14.49 41.83
CA LYS A 23 15.37 14.26 42.33
C LYS A 23 15.79 12.86 41.91
N ARG A 24 16.75 12.78 40.99
CA ARG A 24 17.44 11.54 40.65
C ARG A 24 18.27 11.22 41.88
N GLU A 25 17.65 10.61 42.90
CA GLU A 25 18.38 9.98 43.99
C GLU A 25 19.20 8.87 43.32
N LEU A 26 20.45 9.21 43.02
CA LEU A 26 21.52 8.23 42.90
C LEU A 26 21.46 7.42 44.20
N SER A 27 20.81 6.27 44.12
CA SER A 27 20.87 5.29 45.18
C SER A 27 22.35 4.90 45.28
N PRO A 28 23.05 5.15 46.40
CA PRO A 28 24.37 4.57 46.55
C PRO A 28 24.20 3.05 46.45
N LEU A 29 25.00 2.42 45.60
CA LEU A 29 25.12 0.98 45.47
C LEU A 29 25.14 0.35 46.87
N ARG A 30 24.05 -0.30 47.23
CA ARG A 30 23.95 -1.05 48.48
C ARG A 30 24.81 -2.30 48.31
N PRO A 31 25.81 -2.57 49.17
CA PRO A 31 26.52 -3.83 49.11
C PRO A 31 25.52 -4.96 49.33
N LEU A 32 25.55 -5.97 48.47
CA LEU A 32 24.78 -7.21 48.62
C LEU A 32 25.18 -7.91 49.92
N THR A 33 24.50 -7.61 51.01
CA THR A 33 24.54 -8.44 52.22
C THR A 33 23.71 -9.69 51.95
N ALA A 34 24.38 -10.84 51.95
CA ALA A 34 23.79 -12.17 51.82
C ALA A 34 22.61 -12.36 52.79
N SER A 35 21.41 -12.60 52.24
CA SER A 35 20.26 -13.04 53.02
C SER A 35 20.38 -14.55 53.23
N SER A 36 20.50 -14.97 54.47
CA SER A 36 20.46 -16.36 54.91
C SER A 36 19.12 -17.02 54.54
N ARG A 37 19.10 -17.86 53.51
CA ARG A 37 18.11 -18.94 53.38
C ARG A 37 18.75 -20.24 53.87
N LYS A 38 18.09 -20.89 54.83
CA LYS A 38 18.47 -22.21 55.35
C LYS A 38 18.27 -23.25 54.24
N GLU A 39 19.34 -23.96 53.88
CA GLU A 39 19.30 -25.15 53.02
C GLU A 39 19.03 -26.42 53.86
N PRO A 40 18.38 -27.46 53.28
CA PRO A 40 18.21 -28.75 53.92
C PRO A 40 19.52 -29.56 53.87
N LYS A 41 19.85 -30.23 54.99
CA LYS A 41 21.04 -31.07 55.13
C LYS A 41 20.92 -32.34 54.28
N ILE A 42 21.87 -32.53 53.36
CA ILE A 42 22.23 -33.85 52.83
C ILE A 42 23.75 -33.97 52.99
N ASP A 43 24.17 -34.91 53.83
CA ASP A 43 25.59 -35.21 54.10
C ASP A 43 26.16 -36.06 52.94
N LEU A 44 27.24 -35.58 52.32
CA LEU A 44 28.13 -36.38 51.49
C LEU A 44 29.57 -36.28 52.03
N PRO A 45 30.35 -37.38 51.99
CA PRO A 45 31.62 -37.48 52.72
C PRO A 45 32.77 -36.71 52.04
N GLU A 46 33.55 -36.01 52.86
CA GLU A 46 34.73 -35.25 52.49
C GLU A 46 35.81 -36.10 51.79
N LYS A 47 36.21 -35.67 50.58
CA LYS A 47 37.48 -36.10 49.95
C LYS A 47 38.43 -34.91 49.84
N LYS A 48 39.70 -35.24 50.11
CA LYS A 48 40.86 -34.40 50.39
C LYS A 48 41.18 -33.33 49.35
N ALA A 49 41.77 -32.25 49.84
CA ALA A 49 42.33 -31.11 49.14
C ALA A 49 43.19 -31.48 47.92
N SER A 50 42.88 -30.85 46.78
CA SER A 50 43.75 -30.79 45.61
C SER A 50 44.91 -29.82 45.86
N LEU A 51 46.11 -30.20 45.41
CA LEU A 51 47.40 -29.52 45.62
C LEU A 51 47.73 -28.44 44.57
N PHE A 52 46.74 -27.94 43.81
CA PHE A 52 46.99 -26.93 42.78
C PHE A 52 46.29 -25.60 43.11
N SER A 53 47.09 -24.58 43.41
CA SER A 53 46.67 -23.18 43.38
C SER A 53 46.87 -22.66 41.96
N VAL A 54 45.79 -22.54 41.20
CA VAL A 54 45.77 -21.82 39.92
C VAL A 54 44.69 -20.75 40.04
N PRO A 55 44.95 -19.49 39.66
CA PRO A 55 43.91 -18.48 39.63
C PRO A 55 42.89 -18.87 38.56
N THR A 56 41.60 -18.70 38.86
CA THR A 56 40.55 -18.62 37.85
C THR A 56 41.00 -17.71 36.69
N PRO A 57 40.70 -18.05 35.43
CA PRO A 57 41.15 -17.23 34.31
C PRO A 57 40.55 -15.82 34.42
N PRO A 58 41.28 -14.78 33.99
CA PRO A 58 40.74 -13.43 33.94
C PRO A 58 39.53 -13.39 33.02
N LYS A 59 38.54 -12.55 33.34
CA LYS A 59 37.43 -12.25 32.42
C LYS A 59 38.02 -11.80 31.09
N THR A 60 37.55 -12.39 29.99
CA THR A 60 37.94 -12.04 28.62
C THR A 60 37.79 -10.53 28.41
N PRO A 61 38.86 -9.77 28.09
CA PRO A 61 38.80 -8.31 27.99
C PRO A 61 37.95 -7.82 26.81
N ALA A 62 37.81 -8.62 25.76
CA ALA A 62 37.28 -8.16 24.48
C ALA A 62 35.79 -7.76 24.52
N ALA A 63 34.89 -8.52 25.16
CA ALA A 63 33.45 -8.26 25.09
C ALA A 63 33.02 -6.93 25.77
N ALA A 64 33.78 -6.46 26.77
CA ALA A 64 33.52 -5.17 27.42
C ALA A 64 33.98 -3.98 26.54
N ASP A 65 35.12 -4.12 25.86
CA ASP A 65 35.73 -3.05 25.06
C ASP A 65 34.92 -2.71 23.78
N TYR A 66 34.18 -3.64 23.17
CA TYR A 66 33.34 -3.33 21.98
C TYR A 66 32.08 -2.57 22.35
N ALA A 67 31.40 -3.01 23.42
CA ALA A 67 30.28 -2.27 23.97
C ALA A 67 30.78 -0.87 24.31
N GLU A 68 31.88 -0.74 25.07
CA GLU A 68 32.48 0.56 25.38
C GLU A 68 32.82 1.38 24.12
N PHE A 69 33.46 0.80 23.09
CA PHE A 69 33.85 1.50 21.86
C PHE A 69 32.65 2.09 21.09
N PHE A 70 31.56 1.33 20.96
CA PHE A 70 30.33 1.82 20.33
C PHE A 70 29.39 2.56 21.32
N SER A 71 29.63 2.48 22.63
CA SER A 71 28.81 3.07 23.69
C SER A 71 29.45 4.28 24.39
N GLN A 72 30.58 4.81 23.89
CA GLN A 72 31.23 5.99 24.51
C GLN A 72 30.33 7.23 24.53
N LEU A 73 29.30 7.26 23.68
CA LEU A 73 28.20 8.21 23.74
C LEU A 73 26.93 7.43 24.09
N GLN A 74 26.28 7.75 25.22
CA GLN A 74 24.86 7.44 25.33
C GLN A 74 24.16 8.20 24.21
N PRO A 75 23.42 7.53 23.32
CA PRO A 75 22.75 8.21 22.23
C PRO A 75 21.77 9.21 22.85
N SER A 76 21.98 10.49 22.57
CA SER A 76 21.03 11.57 22.82
C SER A 76 20.33 11.92 21.52
N ALA A 77 19.17 12.60 21.56
CA ALA A 77 18.48 13.06 20.36
C ALA A 77 19.43 13.73 19.35
N ALA A 78 20.40 14.51 19.86
CA ALA A 78 21.40 15.19 19.05
C ALA A 78 22.27 14.26 18.21
N THR A 79 22.63 13.08 18.71
CA THR A 79 23.50 12.14 17.98
C THR A 79 22.78 11.36 16.85
N HIS A 80 21.45 11.48 16.76
CA HIS A 80 20.65 10.79 15.74
C HIS A 80 20.57 11.55 14.41
N PHE A 81 20.87 12.85 14.41
CA PHE A 81 20.77 13.73 13.26
C PHE A 81 22.13 14.36 12.94
N PRO A 82 22.48 14.60 11.67
CA PRO A 82 23.64 15.43 11.31
C PRO A 82 23.62 16.80 11.99
N LYS A 83 22.44 17.42 12.10
CA LYS A 83 22.24 18.70 12.77
C LYS A 83 21.07 18.59 13.78
N PRO A 84 21.36 18.44 15.09
CA PRO A 84 20.38 18.21 16.15
C PRO A 84 19.20 19.17 16.16
N HIS A 85 19.51 20.47 16.11
CA HIS A 85 18.57 21.57 16.31
C HIS A 85 18.08 22.19 14.99
N ASP A 86 18.45 21.58 13.86
CA ASP A 86 17.95 21.99 12.56
C ASP A 86 16.76 21.09 12.21
N PRO A 87 15.52 21.61 12.21
CA PRO A 87 14.35 20.82 11.82
C PRO A 87 14.46 20.30 10.37
N ARG A 88 15.32 20.92 9.54
CA ARG A 88 15.58 20.49 8.16
C ARG A 88 16.74 19.49 8.04
N SER A 89 17.27 18.99 9.16
CA SER A 89 18.33 17.98 9.15
C SER A 89 17.86 16.67 8.51
N LEU A 90 18.76 16.02 7.77
CA LEU A 90 18.53 14.69 7.21
C LEU A 90 18.19 13.71 8.33
N VAL A 91 17.15 12.91 8.12
CA VAL A 91 16.72 11.87 9.05
C VAL A 91 17.14 10.52 8.48
N ARG A 92 17.37 9.49 9.29
CA ARG A 92 17.67 8.16 8.72
C ARG A 92 16.47 7.60 8.03
N SER A 93 16.68 6.95 6.89
CA SER A 93 15.60 6.31 6.15
C SER A 93 14.88 5.23 6.97
N ASP A 94 15.61 4.56 7.87
CA ASP A 94 15.09 3.54 8.80
C ASP A 94 14.84 4.06 10.23
N SER A 95 14.59 5.37 10.42
CA SER A 95 14.30 5.91 11.76
C SER A 95 12.96 5.37 12.26
N HIS A 96 13.00 4.34 13.09
CA HIS A 96 11.82 3.73 13.68
C HIS A 96 11.56 4.28 15.09
N ILE A 97 10.27 4.19 15.46
CA ILE A 97 9.67 4.74 16.66
C ILE A 97 10.15 3.95 17.91
N PRO A 98 10.77 4.61 18.91
CA PRO A 98 10.93 4.03 20.25
C PRO A 98 9.55 3.71 20.83
N GLU A 99 9.43 2.73 21.74
CA GLU A 99 8.16 2.43 22.40
C GLU A 99 7.45 3.69 22.89
N TRP A 100 6.12 3.70 22.71
CA TRP A 100 5.28 4.79 23.20
C TRP A 100 5.42 4.95 24.73
N GLY A 101 5.92 6.12 25.17
CA GLY A 101 6.20 6.40 26.58
C GLY A 101 7.59 5.95 27.08
N GLY A 102 8.40 5.32 26.23
CA GLY A 102 9.81 5.01 26.47
C GLY A 102 10.68 6.25 26.28
N THR A 103 10.79 7.10 27.30
CA THR A 103 11.65 8.29 27.29
C THR A 103 13.13 7.89 27.21
N LEU A 104 13.76 7.99 26.03
CA LEU A 104 15.22 7.87 25.89
C LEU A 104 15.90 9.15 25.38
N PHE A 105 15.22 10.01 24.60
CA PHE A 105 15.90 11.08 23.86
C PHE A 105 15.42 12.51 24.16
N PHE A 106 14.12 12.71 24.41
CA PHE A 106 13.51 14.03 24.66
C PHE A 106 12.74 14.04 25.99
N ASN A 107 12.60 15.22 26.58
CA ASN A 107 11.80 15.47 27.77
C ASN A 107 10.32 15.64 27.38
N GLN A 108 9.59 14.53 27.36
CA GLN A 108 8.21 14.47 26.88
C GLN A 108 7.26 13.79 27.89
N PRO A 109 5.95 14.10 27.85
CA PRO A 109 4.94 13.45 28.67
C PRO A 109 4.87 11.93 28.48
N ARG A 110 4.40 11.23 29.51
CA ARG A 110 4.15 9.78 29.47
C ARG A 110 2.68 9.48 29.20
N SER A 111 2.45 8.33 28.57
CA SER A 111 1.09 7.89 28.21
C SER A 111 0.24 7.68 29.45
N GLN A 112 -0.99 8.20 29.42
CA GLN A 112 -2.00 7.93 30.45
C GLN A 112 -2.96 6.80 30.05
N ALA A 113 -2.73 6.13 28.92
CA ALA A 113 -3.55 5.01 28.47
C ALA A 113 -3.55 3.86 29.49
N VAL A 114 -4.73 3.26 29.72
CA VAL A 114 -4.85 2.07 30.57
C VAL A 114 -4.26 0.88 29.80
N PRO A 115 -3.39 0.07 30.42
CA PRO A 115 -2.78 -1.07 29.73
C PRO A 115 -3.84 -2.03 29.19
N ALA A 116 -3.56 -2.58 28.01
CA ALA A 116 -4.44 -3.45 27.25
C ALA A 116 -5.02 -4.60 28.09
N PRO A 117 -6.25 -5.06 27.77
CA PRO A 117 -6.73 -6.32 28.31
C PRO A 117 -5.82 -7.49 27.88
N PRO A 118 -5.71 -8.56 28.68
CA PRO A 118 -4.78 -9.66 28.43
C PRO A 118 -4.99 -10.37 27.09
N ASP A 119 -3.91 -10.88 26.49
CA ASP A 119 -3.85 -11.46 25.15
C ASP A 119 -4.67 -12.76 24.95
N THR A 120 -5.10 -13.42 26.02
CA THR A 120 -5.84 -14.69 25.94
C THR A 120 -7.31 -14.55 26.36
N ILE A 121 -8.23 -15.24 25.65
CA ILE A 121 -9.68 -15.28 25.97
C ILE A 121 -9.93 -15.68 27.44
N LEU A 122 -9.13 -16.61 27.96
CA LEU A 122 -9.19 -17.10 29.34
C LEU A 122 -8.80 -16.01 30.36
N GLU A 123 -7.82 -15.18 30.03
CA GLU A 123 -7.42 -14.05 30.89
C GLU A 123 -8.33 -12.84 30.71
N TYR A 124 -8.87 -12.60 29.52
CA TYR A 124 -9.92 -11.62 29.26
C TYR A 124 -11.18 -11.93 30.10
N ALA A 125 -11.64 -13.18 30.12
CA ALA A 125 -12.75 -13.62 30.95
C ALA A 125 -12.46 -13.42 32.45
N LYS A 126 -11.25 -13.79 32.91
CA LYS A 126 -10.82 -13.58 34.31
C LYS A 126 -10.67 -12.09 34.67
N ALA A 127 -10.18 -11.26 33.76
CA ALA A 127 -10.05 -9.82 33.95
C ALA A 127 -11.44 -9.19 34.04
N HIS A 128 -12.36 -9.55 33.14
CA HIS A 128 -13.74 -9.08 33.15
C HIS A 128 -14.50 -9.53 34.42
N ASP A 129 -14.26 -10.75 34.89
CA ASP A 129 -14.80 -11.24 36.17
C ASP A 129 -14.21 -10.50 37.38
N ARG A 130 -12.91 -10.15 37.36
CA ARG A 130 -12.29 -9.29 38.38
C ARG A 130 -12.89 -7.89 38.38
N THR A 131 -13.12 -7.28 37.22
CA THR A 131 -13.71 -5.94 37.11
C THR A 131 -15.17 -5.94 37.58
N LYS A 132 -15.93 -7.00 37.31
CA LYS A 132 -17.28 -7.22 37.86
C LYS A 132 -17.27 -7.46 39.37
N ALA A 133 -16.29 -8.20 39.90
CA ALA A 133 -16.14 -8.44 41.34
C ALA A 133 -15.75 -7.17 42.13
N VAL A 134 -15.00 -6.25 41.51
CA VAL A 134 -14.65 -4.95 42.10
C VAL A 134 -15.86 -4.00 42.12
N LYS A 135 -16.71 -4.01 41.08
CA LYS A 135 -17.95 -3.20 41.01
C LYS A 135 -19.07 -3.70 41.95
N THR A 136 -19.00 -4.93 42.45
CA THR A 136 -20.07 -5.56 43.25
C THR A 136 -19.81 -5.63 44.76
N ARG A 137 -18.72 -5.03 45.27
CA ARG A 137 -18.46 -4.98 46.73
C ARG A 137 -19.25 -3.86 47.42
N PRO A 138 -20.18 -4.16 48.36
CA PRO A 138 -20.81 -3.12 49.16
C PRO A 138 -19.84 -2.56 50.20
N ALA A 139 -19.84 -1.24 50.36
CA ALA A 139 -19.02 -0.51 51.32
C ALA A 139 -19.36 -0.92 52.77
N ARG A 140 -18.55 -1.81 53.38
CA ARG A 140 -18.56 -2.05 54.82
C ARG A 140 -17.55 -1.14 55.51
N ARG A 141 -18.06 -0.04 56.07
CA ARG A 141 -17.38 0.75 57.11
C ARG A 141 -17.52 0.05 58.46
N SER A 142 -16.41 -0.17 59.14
CA SER A 142 -16.33 -0.24 60.60
C SER A 142 -15.00 0.40 61.05
N PRO A 143 -15.03 1.40 61.96
CA PRO A 143 -13.83 2.11 62.38
C PRO A 143 -13.13 1.33 63.50
N ASN A 144 -11.83 1.06 63.33
CA ASN A 144 -10.98 0.51 64.38
C ASN A 144 -10.12 1.65 64.97
N PRO A 145 -10.19 2.02 66.27
CA PRO A 145 -9.59 3.26 66.76
C PRO A 145 -8.07 3.21 67.04
N ASN A 146 -7.37 2.10 66.75
CA ASN A 146 -5.98 1.89 67.20
C ASN A 146 -5.01 1.43 66.10
N ALA A 147 -5.08 2.01 64.91
CA ALA A 147 -4.05 1.84 63.89
C ALA A 147 -3.41 3.19 63.55
N ARG A 148 -2.13 3.34 63.90
CA ARG A 148 -1.29 4.46 63.44
C ARG A 148 -1.18 4.40 61.91
N PRO A 149 -1.25 5.52 61.18
CA PRO A 149 -1.24 5.50 59.72
C PRO A 149 0.21 5.29 59.25
N ASN A 150 0.52 4.10 58.75
CA ASN A 150 1.73 3.89 57.96
C ASN A 150 1.39 3.00 56.77
N SER A 151 0.59 3.56 55.86
CA SER A 151 0.47 3.07 54.48
C SER A 151 0.22 4.29 53.60
N LYS A 152 1.31 4.87 53.08
CA LYS A 152 1.21 5.67 51.85
C LYS A 152 0.74 4.72 50.75
N SER A 153 -0.55 4.79 50.43
CA SER A 153 -1.06 4.34 49.14
C SER A 153 -0.30 5.10 48.06
N ARG A 154 0.58 4.40 47.34
CA ARG A 154 1.20 4.88 46.10
C ARG A 154 0.23 4.62 44.95
N ASP A 155 -0.91 5.30 44.99
CA ASP A 155 -1.88 5.27 43.90
C ASP A 155 -2.45 6.68 43.70
N GLY A 156 -2.36 7.18 42.47
CA GLY A 156 -3.23 8.26 41.98
C GLY A 156 -2.79 9.73 42.09
N SER A 157 -1.52 10.09 42.30
CA SER A 157 -1.12 11.51 42.24
C SER A 157 0.36 11.70 41.95
N LYS A 158 0.68 12.09 40.70
CA LYS A 158 1.78 13.00 40.28
C LYS A 158 1.95 12.90 38.76
N ASP A 159 1.29 13.82 38.05
CA ASP A 159 1.68 14.34 36.71
C ASP A 159 0.68 15.40 36.19
N LYS A 160 -0.36 15.76 36.97
CA LYS A 160 -1.18 16.96 36.72
C LYS A 160 -0.46 18.28 37.08
N GLY A 161 0.84 18.42 36.83
CA GLY A 161 1.58 19.60 37.26
C GLY A 161 2.79 19.94 36.41
N SER A 162 2.64 21.01 35.63
CA SER A 162 3.68 21.87 35.05
C SER A 162 4.38 21.38 33.78
N TRP A 163 3.64 21.19 32.69
CA TRP A 163 4.18 21.25 31.33
C TRP A 163 4.23 22.68 30.75
N ASP A 164 3.96 23.72 31.56
CA ASP A 164 4.04 25.17 31.23
C ASP A 164 5.48 25.69 31.03
N SER A 165 6.45 24.81 30.74
CA SER A 165 7.85 25.18 30.63
C SER A 165 8.23 25.56 29.20
N GLN A 166 9.36 26.27 29.02
CA GLN A 166 9.85 26.64 27.69
C GLN A 166 10.13 25.38 26.86
N TRP A 167 9.78 25.39 25.58
CA TRP A 167 9.94 24.24 24.70
C TRP A 167 10.52 24.64 23.35
N THR A 168 11.19 23.69 22.69
CA THR A 168 11.76 23.86 21.34
C THR A 168 11.20 22.79 20.39
N ILE A 169 11.19 23.12 19.09
CA ILE A 169 10.83 22.18 18.03
C ILE A 169 12.10 21.50 17.55
N GLU A 170 12.10 20.18 17.55
CA GLU A 170 13.24 19.34 17.18
C GLU A 170 12.80 18.37 16.07
N PRO A 171 13.72 17.88 15.22
CA PRO A 171 13.41 16.84 14.25
C PRO A 171 12.94 15.56 14.96
N ALA A 172 11.88 14.95 14.44
CA ALA A 172 11.34 13.73 15.02
C ALA A 172 12.22 12.52 14.68
N VAL A 173 12.59 11.74 15.70
CA VAL A 173 13.20 10.40 15.52
C VAL A 173 12.12 9.39 15.10
N GLN A 174 10.87 9.67 15.46
CA GLN A 174 9.69 8.90 15.11
C GLN A 174 9.17 9.30 13.72
N GLY A 175 8.80 8.31 12.89
CA GLY A 175 8.15 8.56 11.60
C GLY A 175 8.84 7.84 10.45
N ASN A 176 8.50 8.22 9.21
CA ASN A 176 9.14 7.69 8.01
C ASN A 176 10.21 8.67 7.53
N GLY A 177 11.46 8.47 7.97
CA GLY A 177 12.57 9.34 7.60
C GLY A 177 12.86 9.34 6.10
N GLY A 178 12.67 8.21 5.42
CA GLY A 178 12.79 8.12 3.95
C GLY A 178 11.80 9.03 3.23
N LEU A 179 10.54 9.04 3.68
CA LEU A 179 9.51 9.95 3.17
C LEU A 179 9.86 11.42 3.43
N ALA A 180 10.26 11.75 4.66
CA ALA A 180 10.64 13.12 5.02
C ALA A 180 11.80 13.64 4.17
N ASN A 181 12.83 12.81 3.95
CA ASN A 181 13.95 13.14 3.09
C ASN A 181 13.55 13.30 1.62
N ALA A 182 12.70 12.40 1.09
CA ALA A 182 12.25 12.47 -0.30
C ALA A 182 11.42 13.74 -0.58
N VAL A 183 10.51 14.11 0.34
CA VAL A 183 9.73 15.35 0.24
C VAL A 183 10.64 16.57 0.33
N ARG A 184 11.61 16.59 1.25
CA ARG A 184 12.57 17.69 1.37
C ARG A 184 13.43 17.83 0.11
N ALA A 185 13.97 16.74 -0.42
CA ALA A 185 14.72 16.74 -1.66
C ALA A 185 13.90 17.28 -2.84
N ALA A 186 12.59 16.96 -2.88
CA ALA A 186 11.67 17.49 -3.89
C ALA A 186 11.41 19.00 -3.74
N ILE A 187 11.32 19.51 -2.49
CA ILE A 187 11.20 20.95 -2.21
C ILE A 187 12.48 21.67 -2.66
N ASP A 188 13.65 21.16 -2.26
CA ASP A 188 14.95 21.75 -2.60
C ASP A 188 15.24 21.71 -4.12
N ALA A 189 14.73 20.70 -4.82
CA ALA A 189 14.79 20.62 -6.28
C ALA A 189 13.77 21.52 -7.00
N GLY A 190 12.80 22.11 -6.29
CA GLY A 190 11.70 22.89 -6.87
C GLY A 190 10.65 22.03 -7.58
N SER A 191 10.64 20.71 -7.37
CA SER A 191 9.71 19.76 -7.97
C SER A 191 8.31 19.81 -7.34
N ILE A 192 8.22 20.25 -6.09
CA ILE A 192 6.98 20.49 -5.34
C ILE A 192 6.96 21.93 -4.82
N GLY A 193 5.77 22.53 -4.76
CA GLY A 193 5.57 23.89 -4.25
C GLY A 193 5.39 23.87 -2.73
N ASP A 194 4.44 24.67 -2.24
CA ASP A 194 4.10 24.72 -0.82
C ASP A 194 3.59 23.35 -0.33
N VAL A 195 4.19 22.84 0.76
CA VAL A 195 3.87 21.54 1.35
C VAL A 195 3.40 21.74 2.78
N ASN A 196 2.22 21.22 3.10
CA ASN A 196 1.69 21.20 4.45
C ASN A 196 1.72 19.77 5.01
N TRP A 197 2.43 19.54 6.10
CA TRP A 197 2.42 18.24 6.76
C TRP A 197 1.18 18.10 7.65
N VAL A 198 0.60 16.90 7.72
CA VAL A 198 -0.50 16.59 8.64
C VAL A 198 -0.17 15.31 9.38
N GLY A 199 -0.09 15.39 10.71
CA GLY A 199 0.33 14.25 11.53
C GLY A 199 0.27 14.48 13.04
N LEU A 200 0.61 13.43 13.80
CA LEU A 200 0.81 13.48 15.24
C LEU A 200 2.22 13.97 15.60
N ILE A 201 2.38 14.61 16.76
CA ILE A 201 3.67 15.17 17.22
C ILE A 201 4.65 14.08 17.72
N GLY A 202 4.16 12.84 17.93
CA GLY A 202 5.01 11.71 18.32
C GLY A 202 5.23 11.55 19.83
N PHE A 203 4.39 12.15 20.67
CA PHE A 203 4.36 11.86 22.11
C PHE A 203 2.96 12.04 22.72
N PRO A 204 2.67 11.43 23.89
CA PRO A 204 1.35 11.48 24.52
C PRO A 204 0.93 12.89 24.92
N THR A 205 -0.29 13.29 24.58
CA THR A 205 -0.74 14.69 24.70
C THR A 205 -1.82 14.90 25.76
N ASP A 206 -2.39 13.85 26.36
CA ASP A 206 -3.46 14.00 27.36
C ASP A 206 -2.99 14.71 28.64
N SER A 207 -1.69 14.67 28.92
CA SER A 207 -1.08 15.39 30.05
C SER A 207 -0.92 16.90 29.81
N LEU A 208 -1.03 17.37 28.57
CA LEU A 208 -0.88 18.78 28.21
C LEU A 208 -2.22 19.53 28.35
N GLY A 209 -2.17 20.78 28.83
CA GLY A 209 -3.31 21.69 28.82
C GLY A 209 -3.65 22.16 27.40
N ASP A 210 -4.92 22.50 27.15
CA ASP A 210 -5.39 22.91 25.82
C ASP A 210 -4.67 24.17 25.31
N GLU A 211 -4.33 25.12 26.19
CA GLU A 211 -3.59 26.34 25.84
C GLU A 211 -2.21 26.02 25.22
N ILE A 212 -1.48 25.07 25.78
CA ILE A 212 -0.16 24.65 25.25
C ILE A 212 -0.34 23.89 23.93
N LYS A 213 -1.39 23.08 23.80
CA LYS A 213 -1.67 22.36 22.55
C LYS A 213 -1.94 23.34 21.41
N ASP A 214 -2.70 24.40 21.69
CA ASP A 214 -2.98 25.46 20.73
C ASP A 214 -1.71 26.25 20.39
N GLU A 215 -0.87 26.60 21.38
CA GLU A 215 0.41 27.27 21.13
C GLU A 215 1.37 26.42 20.26
N ILE A 216 1.48 25.12 20.57
CA ILE A 216 2.28 24.18 19.78
C ILE A 216 1.72 24.08 18.35
N HIS A 217 0.40 24.03 18.20
CA HIS A 217 -0.24 23.99 16.89
C HIS A 217 0.04 25.25 16.07
N GLU A 218 -0.15 26.43 16.64
CA GLU A 218 0.05 27.72 15.97
C GLU A 218 1.50 27.89 15.53
N ARG A 219 2.46 27.48 16.36
CA ARG A 219 3.89 27.57 16.02
C ARG A 219 4.29 26.58 14.93
N LEU A 220 3.80 25.33 15.00
CA LEU A 220 4.08 24.33 13.95
C LEU A 220 3.45 24.72 12.62
N GLU A 221 2.27 25.33 12.63
CA GLU A 221 1.61 25.81 11.43
C GLU A 221 2.32 27.03 10.83
N SER A 222 2.76 27.98 11.65
CA SER A 222 3.38 29.24 11.17
C SER A 222 4.86 29.11 10.81
N ASP A 223 5.65 28.33 11.55
CA ASP A 223 7.09 28.22 11.35
C ASP A 223 7.48 27.10 10.37
N LEU A 224 6.68 26.03 10.29
CA LEU A 224 7.04 24.77 9.62
C LEU A 224 5.93 24.17 8.72
N ASP A 225 4.88 24.95 8.41
CA ASP A 225 3.75 24.53 7.57
C ASP A 225 3.17 23.16 8.00
N SER A 226 3.11 22.91 9.31
CA SER A 226 2.77 21.59 9.87
C SER A 226 1.50 21.64 10.72
N LEU A 227 0.48 20.92 10.28
CA LEU A 227 -0.81 20.79 10.93
C LEU A 227 -0.81 19.60 11.90
N THR A 228 -0.94 19.90 13.18
CA THR A 228 -1.02 18.88 14.22
C THR A 228 -2.42 18.29 14.33
N VAL A 229 -2.46 16.98 14.49
CA VAL A 229 -3.66 16.23 14.90
C VAL A 229 -3.48 15.85 16.36
N PHE A 230 -4.44 16.20 17.20
CA PHE A 230 -4.48 15.77 18.60
C PHE A 230 -5.53 14.68 18.76
N VAL A 231 -5.15 13.57 19.37
CA VAL A 231 -6.00 12.42 19.71
C VAL A 231 -5.74 12.02 21.14
N SER A 232 -6.70 11.31 21.76
CA SER A 232 -6.48 10.79 23.12
C SER A 232 -5.36 9.75 23.13
N ASP A 233 -4.64 9.65 24.25
CA ASP A 233 -3.58 8.66 24.41
C ASP A 233 -4.16 7.23 24.27
N THR A 234 -5.42 7.03 24.67
CA THR A 234 -6.15 5.78 24.52
C THR A 234 -6.48 5.44 23.07
N ASP A 235 -6.89 6.41 22.26
CA ASP A 235 -7.19 6.17 20.84
C ASP A 235 -5.90 5.85 20.08
N LEU A 236 -4.81 6.53 20.40
CA LEU A 236 -3.51 6.30 19.76
C LEU A 236 -2.92 4.93 20.13
N ASP A 237 -2.95 4.54 21.41
CA ASP A 237 -2.47 3.22 21.83
C ASP A 237 -3.32 2.10 21.20
N GLY A 238 -4.65 2.26 21.21
CA GLY A 238 -5.60 1.34 20.57
C GLY A 238 -5.43 1.23 19.04
N HIS A 239 -5.18 2.35 18.36
CA HIS A 239 -4.89 2.36 16.92
C HIS A 239 -3.51 1.75 16.63
N TYR A 240 -2.45 2.31 17.21
CA TYR A 240 -1.08 2.05 16.78
C TYR A 240 -0.54 0.73 17.33
N ALA A 241 -0.54 0.56 18.66
CA ALA A 241 0.03 -0.63 19.30
C ALA A 241 -0.88 -1.85 19.08
N HIS A 242 -2.19 -1.68 19.21
CA HIS A 242 -3.13 -2.81 19.15
C HIS A 242 -3.58 -3.14 17.73
N TYR A 243 -4.13 -2.20 16.96
CA TYR A 243 -4.61 -2.55 15.62
C TYR A 243 -3.47 -2.62 14.59
N CYS A 244 -2.66 -1.56 14.47
CA CYS A 244 -1.61 -1.48 13.47
C CYS A 244 -0.47 -2.47 13.69
N LYS A 245 0.16 -2.50 14.87
CA LYS A 245 1.35 -3.36 15.12
C LYS A 245 1.03 -4.82 15.39
N THR A 246 -0.14 -5.12 15.95
CA THR A 246 -0.51 -6.50 16.27
C THR A 246 -1.33 -7.18 15.15
N ILE A 247 -2.12 -6.44 14.37
CA ILE A 247 -3.01 -7.02 13.35
C ILE A 247 -2.52 -6.71 11.94
N LEU A 248 -2.46 -5.42 11.55
CA LEU A 248 -2.11 -5.07 10.17
C LEU A 248 -0.67 -5.42 9.81
N TRP A 249 0.29 -5.03 10.66
CA TRP A 249 1.73 -5.20 10.38
C TRP A 249 2.13 -6.67 10.18
N PRO A 250 1.74 -7.63 11.05
CA PRO A 250 2.04 -9.03 10.83
C PRO A 250 1.37 -9.57 9.55
N VAL A 251 0.09 -9.27 9.33
CA VAL A 251 -0.66 -9.75 8.16
C VAL A 251 -0.06 -9.24 6.84
N PHE A 252 0.29 -7.95 6.77
CA PHE A 252 0.91 -7.35 5.58
C PHE A 252 2.29 -7.95 5.28
N ASN A 253 2.95 -8.50 6.31
CA ASN A 253 4.23 -9.18 6.21
C ASN A 253 4.13 -10.72 6.29
N TYR A 254 2.95 -11.29 6.00
CA TYR A 254 2.70 -12.74 5.90
C TYR A 254 2.93 -13.52 7.20
N GLN A 255 2.87 -12.84 8.35
CA GLN A 255 2.87 -13.43 9.68
C GLN A 255 1.44 -13.50 10.19
N ILE A 256 0.76 -14.61 9.89
CA ILE A 256 -0.57 -14.87 10.42
C ILE A 256 -0.42 -15.36 11.87
N PRO A 257 -0.99 -14.68 12.86
CA PRO A 257 -0.89 -15.13 14.25
C PRO A 257 -1.55 -16.52 14.43
N ASP A 258 -0.82 -17.50 14.97
CA ASP A 258 -1.32 -18.85 15.28
C ASP A 258 -2.51 -18.85 16.26
N HIS A 259 -2.58 -17.81 17.09
CA HIS A 259 -3.75 -17.44 17.87
C HIS A 259 -4.25 -16.09 17.34
N PRO A 260 -5.27 -16.05 16.47
CA PRO A 260 -5.94 -14.79 16.21
C PRO A 260 -6.42 -14.27 17.56
N LYS A 261 -5.80 -13.18 18.04
CA LYS A 261 -6.30 -12.47 19.23
C LYS A 261 -7.80 -12.34 19.01
N SER A 262 -8.58 -12.76 20.00
CA SER A 262 -10.01 -13.07 19.81
C SER A 262 -10.72 -12.00 18.99
N LYS A 263 -11.74 -12.34 18.20
CA LYS A 263 -12.54 -11.37 17.45
C LYS A 263 -12.99 -10.16 18.31
N ALA A 264 -13.20 -10.36 19.62
CA ALA A 264 -13.48 -9.29 20.57
C ALA A 264 -12.34 -8.25 20.75
N TYR A 265 -11.08 -8.64 20.59
CA TYR A 265 -9.90 -7.77 20.60
C TYR A 265 -9.79 -6.98 19.29
N GLU A 266 -10.05 -7.60 18.14
CA GLU A 266 -10.12 -6.91 16.84
C GLU A 266 -11.28 -5.91 16.80
N ASP A 267 -12.48 -6.31 17.22
CA ASP A 267 -13.66 -5.43 17.28
C ASP A 267 -13.45 -4.26 18.24
N HIS A 268 -12.71 -4.46 19.34
CA HIS A 268 -12.38 -3.38 20.28
C HIS A 268 -11.35 -2.40 19.72
N SER A 269 -10.30 -2.91 19.06
CA SER A 269 -9.20 -2.09 18.52
C SER A 269 -9.56 -1.36 17.22
N TRP A 270 -10.47 -1.92 16.41
CA TRP A 270 -10.97 -1.30 15.19
C TRP A 270 -11.62 0.07 15.40
N ILE A 271 -12.35 0.25 16.50
CA ILE A 271 -13.02 1.53 16.81
C ILE A 271 -11.99 2.66 16.93
N PHE A 272 -10.89 2.38 17.63
CA PHE A 272 -9.79 3.33 17.77
C PHE A 272 -9.09 3.58 16.44
N TYR A 273 -8.98 2.56 15.59
CA TYR A 273 -8.45 2.72 14.24
C TYR A 273 -9.28 3.71 13.41
N VAL A 274 -10.61 3.56 13.43
CA VAL A 274 -11.56 4.45 12.75
C VAL A 274 -11.54 5.86 13.34
N HIS A 275 -11.54 6.00 14.67
CA HIS A 275 -11.51 7.32 15.34
C HIS A 275 -10.29 8.14 14.94
N LEU A 276 -9.10 7.54 14.96
CA LEU A 276 -7.87 8.24 14.58
C LEU A 276 -7.89 8.61 13.09
N ASN A 277 -8.30 7.69 12.20
CA ASN A 277 -8.44 8.00 10.77
C ASN A 277 -9.44 9.15 10.52
N GLN A 278 -10.55 9.20 11.28
CA GLN A 278 -11.54 10.26 11.19
C GLN A 278 -10.96 11.61 11.64
N ALA A 279 -10.20 11.64 12.74
CA ALA A 279 -9.54 12.87 13.21
C ALA A 279 -8.57 13.45 12.16
N PHE A 280 -7.83 12.58 11.47
CA PHE A 280 -6.98 12.98 10.35
C PHE A 280 -7.78 13.55 9.18
N ALA A 281 -8.83 12.84 8.75
CA ALA A 281 -9.71 13.30 7.67
C ALA A 281 -10.35 14.66 7.99
N ASP A 282 -10.84 14.86 9.22
CA ASP A 282 -11.46 16.10 9.65
C ASP A 282 -10.47 17.27 9.65
N LYS A 283 -9.21 17.05 10.07
CA LYS A 283 -8.16 18.08 10.05
C LYS A 283 -7.81 18.51 8.63
N VAL A 284 -7.69 17.55 7.70
CA VAL A 284 -7.43 17.84 6.28
C VAL A 284 -8.61 18.60 5.68
N VAL A 285 -9.85 18.14 5.90
CA VAL A 285 -11.05 18.78 5.36
C VAL A 285 -11.22 20.21 5.87
N LYS A 286 -10.91 20.48 7.15
CA LYS A 286 -10.99 21.83 7.73
C LYS A 286 -10.00 22.81 7.09
N SER A 287 -8.84 22.32 6.66
CA SER A 287 -7.72 23.15 6.18
C SER A 287 -7.63 23.22 4.65
N TYR A 288 -8.34 22.33 3.95
CA TYR A 288 -8.33 22.19 2.51
C TYR A 288 -8.90 23.43 1.79
N LYS A 289 -8.19 23.88 0.74
CA LYS A 289 -8.70 24.84 -0.23
C LYS A 289 -8.85 24.17 -1.58
N ARG A 290 -9.80 24.66 -2.38
CA ARG A 290 -10.08 24.08 -3.71
C ARG A 290 -8.82 24.12 -4.58
N GLY A 291 -8.42 22.96 -5.09
CA GLY A 291 -7.24 22.79 -5.94
C GLY A 291 -5.97 22.41 -5.19
N ASP A 292 -6.04 22.20 -3.87
CA ASP A 292 -4.95 21.57 -3.13
C ASP A 292 -4.86 20.07 -3.44
N ILE A 293 -3.67 19.51 -3.26
CA ILE A 293 -3.35 18.10 -3.52
C ILE A 293 -3.20 17.39 -2.17
N ILE A 294 -3.79 16.21 -2.00
CA ILE A 294 -3.73 15.45 -0.77
C ILE A 294 -3.02 14.12 -1.03
N TRP A 295 -1.90 13.89 -0.35
CA TRP A 295 -1.17 12.63 -0.35
C TRP A 295 -1.26 11.95 1.01
N VAL A 296 -1.87 10.77 1.05
CA VAL A 296 -2.00 9.94 2.25
C VAL A 296 -0.98 8.81 2.20
N HIS A 297 -0.24 8.61 3.29
CA HIS A 297 0.84 7.64 3.35
C HIS A 297 0.61 6.53 4.39
N ASP A 298 0.85 5.31 3.93
CA ASP A 298 1.06 4.09 4.72
C ASP A 298 -0.18 3.45 5.37
N TYR A 299 -0.01 2.22 5.87
CA TYR A 299 -1.08 1.35 6.39
C TYR A 299 -1.80 1.86 7.64
N HIS A 300 -1.30 2.92 8.27
CA HIS A 300 -1.92 3.56 9.43
C HIS A 300 -3.19 4.33 9.06
N LEU A 301 -3.28 4.80 7.81
CA LEU A 301 -4.28 5.77 7.35
C LEU A 301 -5.11 5.25 6.16
N LEU A 302 -5.37 3.93 6.12
CA LEU A 302 -6.06 3.29 4.99
C LEU A 302 -7.48 3.82 4.75
N LEU A 303 -8.15 4.35 5.78
CA LEU A 303 -9.55 4.82 5.66
C LEU A 303 -9.66 6.31 5.28
N VAL A 304 -8.59 7.07 5.47
CA VAL A 304 -8.57 8.52 5.25
C VAL A 304 -8.99 8.91 3.83
N PRO A 305 -8.54 8.26 2.74
CA PRO A 305 -8.92 8.68 1.39
C PRO A 305 -10.44 8.68 1.16
N ALA A 306 -11.14 7.61 1.56
CA ALA A 306 -12.59 7.53 1.46
C ALA A 306 -13.32 8.53 2.38
N MET A 307 -12.81 8.74 3.60
CA MET A 307 -13.39 9.72 4.54
C MET A 307 -13.30 11.15 3.99
N ILE A 308 -12.16 11.52 3.38
CA ILE A 308 -11.98 12.81 2.73
C ILE A 308 -12.88 12.93 1.51
N ARG A 309 -12.91 11.92 0.62
CA ARG A 309 -13.73 11.92 -0.60
C ARG A 309 -15.22 12.17 -0.30
N LYS A 310 -15.75 11.59 0.79
CA LYS A 310 -17.14 11.81 1.23
C LYS A 310 -17.47 13.27 1.53
N LYS A 311 -16.49 14.07 1.98
CA LYS A 311 -16.65 15.50 2.30
C LYS A 311 -16.21 16.40 1.14
N LEU A 312 -15.22 15.97 0.37
CA LEU A 312 -14.59 16.69 -0.73
C LEU A 312 -14.60 15.82 -2.01
N PRO A 313 -15.73 15.75 -2.74
CA PRO A 313 -15.86 14.90 -3.93
C PRO A 313 -14.88 15.24 -5.05
N ASP A 314 -14.48 16.51 -5.18
CA ASP A 314 -13.61 16.99 -6.27
C ASP A 314 -12.12 17.07 -5.89
N ALA A 315 -11.72 16.61 -4.69
CA ALA A 315 -10.33 16.74 -4.23
C ALA A 315 -9.36 15.83 -5.01
N GLN A 316 -8.12 16.28 -5.19
CA GLN A 316 -7.04 15.45 -5.74
C GLN A 316 -6.46 14.61 -4.60
N ILE A 317 -6.72 13.31 -4.58
CA ILE A 317 -6.30 12.43 -3.49
C ILE A 317 -5.40 11.30 -4.05
N GLY A 318 -4.15 11.26 -3.61
CA GLY A 318 -3.24 10.15 -3.81
C GLY A 318 -3.04 9.35 -2.53
N PHE A 319 -2.90 8.04 -2.63
CA PHE A 319 -2.53 7.15 -1.53
C PHE A 319 -1.27 6.37 -1.91
N PHE A 320 -0.28 6.31 -1.02
CA PHE A 320 0.94 5.52 -1.23
C PHE A 320 1.19 4.56 -0.07
N LEU A 321 1.33 3.27 -0.36
CA LEU A 321 1.65 2.25 0.63
C LEU A 321 3.16 1.97 0.66
N HIS A 322 3.80 2.27 1.80
CA HIS A 322 5.25 2.07 1.97
C HIS A 322 5.62 0.63 2.31
N THR A 323 4.76 -0.05 3.07
CA THR A 323 4.90 -1.47 3.42
C THR A 323 4.53 -2.40 2.24
N ALA A 324 4.83 -3.69 2.37
CA ALA A 324 4.35 -4.71 1.44
C ALA A 324 2.81 -4.82 1.46
N PHE A 325 2.22 -5.23 0.33
CA PHE A 325 0.80 -5.60 0.24
C PHE A 325 0.65 -7.12 0.09
N PRO A 326 -0.13 -7.78 0.96
CA PRO A 326 -0.25 -9.23 0.96
C PRO A 326 -1.15 -9.74 -0.16
N SER A 327 -1.02 -11.03 -0.50
CA SER A 327 -1.91 -11.68 -1.45
C SER A 327 -3.35 -11.75 -0.92
N SER A 328 -4.29 -11.96 -1.84
CA SER A 328 -5.73 -12.07 -1.49
C SER A 328 -6.02 -13.16 -0.45
N GLU A 329 -5.22 -14.22 -0.38
CA GLU A 329 -5.40 -15.29 0.62
C GLU A 329 -5.11 -14.81 2.04
N VAL A 330 -4.00 -14.09 2.21
CA VAL A 330 -3.57 -13.55 3.50
C VAL A 330 -4.42 -12.34 3.90
N PHE A 331 -4.74 -11.46 2.95
CA PHE A 331 -5.59 -10.29 3.22
C PHE A 331 -7.00 -10.69 3.68
N ARG A 332 -7.51 -11.84 3.21
CA ARG A 332 -8.80 -12.40 3.66
C ARG A 332 -8.85 -12.76 5.14
N CYS A 333 -7.71 -12.93 5.81
CA CYS A 333 -7.66 -13.18 7.25
C CYS A 333 -8.15 -11.98 8.09
N LEU A 334 -8.14 -10.76 7.53
CA LEU A 334 -8.65 -9.57 8.20
C LEU A 334 -10.18 -9.56 8.22
N ALA A 335 -10.80 -9.30 9.38
CA ALA A 335 -12.26 -9.25 9.48
C ALA A 335 -12.83 -8.00 8.78
N THR A 336 -12.10 -6.88 8.87
CA THR A 336 -12.44 -5.54 8.36
C THR A 336 -11.89 -5.27 6.96
N ARG A 337 -11.63 -6.34 6.20
CA ARG A 337 -10.99 -6.31 4.87
C ARG A 337 -11.73 -5.45 3.84
N LYS A 338 -13.07 -5.40 3.86
CA LYS A 338 -13.84 -4.63 2.87
C LYS A 338 -13.68 -3.14 3.12
N GLU A 339 -13.81 -2.73 4.37
CA GLU A 339 -13.69 -1.35 4.82
C GLU A 339 -12.29 -0.78 4.54
N LEU A 340 -11.25 -1.60 4.71
CA LEU A 340 -9.87 -1.22 4.37
C LEU A 340 -9.67 -0.99 2.87
N LEU A 341 -10.23 -1.86 2.01
CA LEU A 341 -10.16 -1.71 0.55
C LEU A 341 -10.93 -0.48 0.08
N GLU A 342 -12.18 -0.35 0.52
CA GLU A 342 -13.03 0.82 0.21
C GLU A 342 -12.38 2.12 0.70
N GLY A 343 -11.70 2.08 1.84
CA GLY A 343 -10.89 3.17 2.39
C GLY A 343 -9.85 3.67 1.39
N MET A 344 -9.01 2.76 0.87
CA MET A 344 -7.97 3.09 -0.11
C MET A 344 -8.56 3.56 -1.44
N LEU A 345 -9.65 2.92 -1.89
CA LEU A 345 -10.34 3.22 -3.15
C LEU A 345 -11.05 4.60 -3.17
N GLY A 346 -11.03 5.35 -2.07
CA GLY A 346 -11.42 6.77 -2.07
C GLY A 346 -10.43 7.70 -2.76
N ALA A 347 -9.20 7.23 -3.01
CA ALA A 347 -8.17 7.95 -3.75
C ALA A 347 -8.44 7.97 -5.27
N ASN A 348 -7.87 8.95 -5.97
CA ASN A 348 -7.76 8.95 -7.43
C ASN A 348 -6.67 7.97 -7.89
N LEU A 349 -5.54 7.95 -7.16
CA LEU A 349 -4.37 7.12 -7.44
C LEU A 349 -3.94 6.37 -6.19
N VAL A 350 -3.84 5.05 -6.28
CA VAL A 350 -3.28 4.16 -5.26
C VAL A 350 -1.93 3.65 -5.77
N ALA A 351 -0.85 3.94 -5.06
CA ALA A 351 0.51 3.63 -5.49
C ALA A 351 1.24 2.71 -4.48
N PHE A 352 2.05 1.80 -5.03
CA PHE A 352 2.83 0.81 -4.28
C PHE A 352 4.32 0.86 -4.61
N GLN A 353 5.15 0.21 -3.79
CA GLN A 353 6.60 0.09 -4.04
C GLN A 353 6.94 -0.76 -5.27
N THR A 354 6.21 -1.86 -5.50
CA THR A 354 6.49 -2.84 -6.56
C THR A 354 5.24 -3.19 -7.36
N ARG A 355 5.43 -3.71 -8.58
CA ARG A 355 4.34 -4.21 -9.43
C ARG A 355 3.62 -5.41 -8.81
N GLU A 356 4.34 -6.26 -8.07
CA GLU A 356 3.77 -7.40 -7.35
C GLU A 356 2.69 -6.95 -6.36
N TYR A 357 2.97 -5.91 -5.56
CA TYR A 357 2.00 -5.39 -4.58
C TYR A 357 0.80 -4.73 -5.24
N ALA A 358 1.01 -4.01 -6.35
CA ALA A 358 -0.08 -3.45 -7.16
C ALA A 358 -1.00 -4.56 -7.70
N HIS A 359 -0.43 -5.64 -8.23
CA HIS A 359 -1.19 -6.79 -8.73
C HIS A 359 -1.96 -7.50 -7.61
N HIS A 360 -1.34 -7.74 -6.46
CA HIS A 360 -2.05 -8.29 -5.30
C HIS A 360 -3.23 -7.43 -4.86
N PHE A 361 -3.09 -6.10 -4.90
CA PHE A 361 -4.18 -5.18 -4.59
C PHE A 361 -5.33 -5.28 -5.59
N LEU A 362 -5.04 -5.27 -6.90
CA LEU A 362 -6.04 -5.43 -7.97
C LEU A 362 -6.81 -6.74 -7.83
N GLN A 363 -6.08 -7.86 -7.66
CA GLN A 363 -6.68 -9.18 -7.47
C GLN A 363 -7.53 -9.23 -6.20
N THR A 364 -7.09 -8.60 -5.11
CA THR A 364 -7.82 -8.55 -3.84
C THR A 364 -9.10 -7.72 -3.97
N CYS A 365 -9.07 -6.60 -4.69
CA CYS A 365 -10.26 -5.79 -4.99
C CYS A 365 -11.28 -6.61 -5.80
N SER A 366 -10.83 -7.23 -6.89
CA SER A 366 -11.69 -8.07 -7.74
C SER A 366 -12.35 -9.21 -6.95
N ARG A 367 -11.59 -9.94 -6.13
CA ARG A 367 -12.13 -11.06 -5.33
C ARG A 367 -13.08 -10.66 -4.21
N LEU A 368 -12.79 -9.57 -3.50
CA LEU A 368 -13.51 -9.22 -2.26
C LEU A 368 -14.63 -8.22 -2.45
N LEU A 369 -14.50 -7.34 -3.43
CA LEU A 369 -15.50 -6.34 -3.76
C LEU A 369 -16.30 -6.71 -5.02
N THR A 370 -15.91 -7.76 -5.74
CA THR A 370 -16.53 -8.19 -7.01
C THR A 370 -16.58 -7.05 -8.03
N VAL A 371 -15.46 -6.34 -8.16
CA VAL A 371 -15.28 -5.19 -9.06
C VAL A 371 -14.36 -5.57 -10.21
N GLU A 372 -14.55 -4.93 -11.36
CA GLU A 372 -13.66 -5.11 -12.50
C GLU A 372 -12.30 -4.47 -12.18
N ALA A 373 -11.26 -5.31 -12.10
CA ALA A 373 -9.88 -4.89 -11.97
C ALA A 373 -9.19 -5.05 -13.33
N THR A 374 -8.69 -3.94 -13.84
CA THR A 374 -7.89 -3.85 -15.07
C THR A 374 -6.41 -3.68 -14.71
N GLU A 375 -5.52 -3.74 -15.69
CA GLU A 375 -4.09 -3.46 -15.47
C GLU A 375 -3.85 -2.04 -14.94
N ASP A 376 -4.65 -1.06 -15.40
CA ASP A 376 -4.51 0.35 -15.05
C ASP A 376 -5.13 0.71 -13.69
N GLY A 377 -6.03 -0.12 -13.15
CA GLY A 377 -6.77 0.22 -11.95
C GLY A 377 -8.08 -0.53 -11.73
N VAL A 378 -8.83 -0.05 -10.75
CA VAL A 378 -10.11 -0.64 -10.31
C VAL A 378 -11.27 0.22 -10.79
N GLN A 379 -12.21 -0.38 -11.51
CA GLN A 379 -13.41 0.30 -11.98
C GLN A 379 -14.54 0.17 -10.94
N LEU A 380 -14.91 1.29 -10.33
CA LEU A 380 -16.06 1.38 -9.43
C LEU A 380 -17.29 1.93 -10.16
N GLU A 381 -18.44 1.92 -9.48
CA GLU A 381 -19.70 2.40 -10.06
C GLU A 381 -19.70 3.87 -10.45
N HIS A 382 -18.98 4.70 -9.70
CA HIS A 382 -19.02 6.16 -9.84
C HIS A 382 -17.70 6.78 -10.31
N HIS A 383 -16.59 6.08 -10.12
CA HIS A 383 -15.27 6.56 -10.51
C HIS A 383 -14.32 5.39 -10.82
N PHE A 384 -13.28 5.68 -11.58
CA PHE A 384 -12.14 4.78 -11.76
C PHE A 384 -11.09 5.11 -10.70
N VAL A 385 -10.33 4.13 -10.24
CA VAL A 385 -9.19 4.33 -9.33
C VAL A 385 -7.96 3.75 -9.98
N ASN A 386 -7.02 4.62 -10.35
CA ASN A 386 -5.78 4.18 -10.96
C ASN A 386 -4.88 3.52 -9.92
N VAL A 387 -4.19 2.46 -10.34
CA VAL A 387 -3.21 1.75 -9.53
C VAL A 387 -1.86 1.82 -10.22
N ALA A 388 -0.82 2.21 -9.48
CA ALA A 388 0.53 2.34 -10.04
C ALA A 388 1.60 1.79 -9.08
N SER A 389 2.82 1.64 -9.60
CA SER A 389 3.99 1.26 -8.80
C SER A 389 5.13 2.23 -9.02
N PHE A 390 5.64 2.81 -7.93
CA PHE A 390 6.73 3.78 -7.93
C PHE A 390 7.63 3.51 -6.71
N PRO A 391 8.81 2.88 -6.90
CA PRO A 391 9.70 2.59 -5.79
C PRO A 391 10.27 3.89 -5.21
N ILE A 392 10.22 4.04 -3.88
CA ILE A 392 10.81 5.18 -3.19
C ILE A 392 12.35 5.16 -3.28
N GLY A 393 12.94 6.34 -3.48
CA GLY A 393 14.38 6.57 -3.55
C GLY A 393 14.96 7.32 -2.36
N ILE A 394 16.29 7.38 -2.30
CA ILE A 394 17.05 8.14 -1.29
C ILE A 394 17.25 9.61 -1.73
N ASP A 395 17.79 10.45 -0.85
CA ASP A 395 18.30 11.79 -1.19
C ASP A 395 19.83 11.78 -1.33
N PRO A 396 20.38 11.67 -2.56
CA PRO A 396 21.83 11.65 -2.76
C PRO A 396 22.52 12.97 -2.38
N LYS A 397 21.82 14.11 -2.48
CA LYS A 397 22.42 15.43 -2.19
C LYS A 397 22.61 15.58 -0.68
N GLY A 398 21.56 15.32 0.09
CA GLY A 398 21.61 15.34 1.55
C GLY A 398 22.64 14.34 2.09
N LEU A 399 22.70 13.13 1.54
CA LEU A 399 23.69 12.11 1.93
C LEU A 399 25.12 12.53 1.57
N SER A 400 25.35 13.17 0.43
CA SER A 400 26.68 13.66 0.05
C SER A 400 27.21 14.68 1.07
N LEU A 401 26.36 15.62 1.48
CA LEU A 401 26.72 16.64 2.46
C LEU A 401 27.01 16.02 3.83
N ALA A 402 26.12 15.14 4.30
CA ALA A 402 26.31 14.49 5.59
C ALA A 402 27.55 13.58 5.63
N ARG A 403 27.97 13.02 4.49
CA ARG A 403 29.19 12.19 4.41
C ARG A 403 30.48 13.02 4.45
N GLU A 404 30.41 14.32 4.20
CA GLU A 404 31.56 15.24 4.27
C GLU A 404 31.78 15.81 5.68
N ASP A 405 30.87 15.54 6.63
CA ASP A 405 31.02 15.97 8.03
C ASP A 405 32.26 15.37 8.69
N GLU A 406 33.01 16.19 9.44
CA GLU A 406 34.28 15.80 10.07
C GLU A 406 34.12 14.58 10.99
N GLU A 407 33.02 14.49 11.73
CA GLU A 407 32.73 13.36 12.62
C GLU A 407 32.60 12.04 11.85
N VAL A 408 31.99 12.06 10.65
CA VAL A 408 31.89 10.87 9.78
C VAL A 408 33.28 10.45 9.31
N LEU A 409 34.09 11.41 8.85
CA LEU A 409 35.43 11.13 8.34
C LEU A 409 36.34 10.55 9.42
N ASP A 410 36.23 11.04 10.66
CA ASP A 410 37.00 10.50 11.78
C ASP A 410 36.55 9.08 12.14
N TRP A 411 35.24 8.80 12.16
CA TRP A 411 34.75 7.42 12.34
C TRP A 411 35.20 6.48 11.22
N ILE A 412 35.25 6.94 9.97
CA ILE A 412 35.78 6.14 8.84
C ILE A 412 37.24 5.75 9.10
N LYS A 413 38.10 6.71 9.47
CA LYS A 413 39.52 6.44 9.79
C LYS A 413 39.65 5.43 10.93
N VAL A 414 38.92 5.63 12.02
CA VAL A 414 38.96 4.73 13.18
C VAL A 414 38.54 3.31 12.80
N MET A 415 37.48 3.16 12.00
CA MET A 415 37.03 1.84 11.56
C MET A 415 38.01 1.18 10.60
N GLN A 416 38.63 1.94 9.69
CA GLN A 416 39.66 1.42 8.78
C GLN A 416 40.90 0.94 9.53
N GLU A 417 41.39 1.70 10.52
CA GLU A 417 42.54 1.30 11.34
C GLU A 417 42.25 0.01 12.13
N ARG A 418 41.05 -0.05 12.75
CA ARG A 418 40.63 -1.20 13.56
C ARG A 418 40.49 -2.49 12.73
N TYR A 419 40.02 -2.37 11.49
CA TYR A 419 39.66 -3.52 10.64
C TYR A 419 40.51 -3.62 9.35
N HIS A 420 41.72 -3.06 9.34
CA HIS A 420 42.57 -2.94 8.15
C HIS A 420 42.79 -4.26 7.39
N ASP A 421 42.93 -5.39 8.10
CA ASP A 421 43.15 -6.72 7.52
C ASP A 421 41.90 -7.63 7.56
N LYS A 422 40.71 -7.04 7.74
CA LYS A 422 39.44 -7.78 7.87
C LYS A 422 38.43 -7.40 6.79
N PHE A 423 37.69 -8.40 6.35
CA PHE A 423 36.49 -8.24 5.53
C PHE A 423 35.29 -7.97 6.43
N LEU A 424 34.61 -6.86 6.17
CA LEU A 424 33.48 -6.38 6.94
C LEU A 424 32.18 -6.68 6.22
N ILE A 425 31.36 -7.53 6.84
CA ILE A 425 29.96 -7.69 6.47
C ILE A 425 29.16 -6.80 7.41
N VAL A 426 28.40 -5.85 6.87
CA VAL A 426 27.56 -4.96 7.67
C VAL A 426 26.09 -5.32 7.48
N ALA A 427 25.37 -5.32 8.59
CA ALA A 427 23.95 -5.55 8.64
C ALA A 427 23.34 -4.63 9.72
N ARG A 428 22.25 -3.96 9.37
CA ARG A 428 21.49 -3.13 10.30
C ARG A 428 20.02 -3.42 10.13
N ASP A 429 19.40 -3.94 11.16
CA ASP A 429 18.04 -4.44 11.11
C ASP A 429 17.35 -4.23 12.44
N LYS A 430 16.04 -4.04 12.42
CA LYS A 430 15.23 -4.13 13.62
C LYS A 430 15.16 -5.57 14.11
N LEU A 431 15.22 -5.76 15.43
CA LEU A 431 15.05 -7.08 16.04
C LEU A 431 13.56 -7.47 16.07
N ASP A 432 13.04 -7.83 14.90
CA ASP A 432 11.68 -8.37 14.74
C ASP A 432 11.69 -9.69 13.95
N ASN A 433 10.54 -10.35 13.90
CA ASN A 433 10.39 -11.63 13.21
C ASN A 433 10.48 -11.49 11.68
N ILE A 434 10.48 -10.27 11.12
CA ILE A 434 10.33 -9.98 9.69
C ILE A 434 11.68 -9.64 9.06
N ARG A 435 12.57 -8.92 9.75
CA ARG A 435 13.89 -8.53 9.23
C ARG A 435 14.90 -9.68 9.15
N GLY A 436 14.55 -10.85 9.68
CA GLY A 436 15.32 -12.08 9.46
C GLY A 436 16.71 -12.09 10.11
N VAL A 437 16.94 -11.35 11.20
CA VAL A 437 18.21 -11.34 11.95
C VAL A 437 18.62 -12.75 12.37
N ARG A 438 17.66 -13.56 12.82
CA ARG A 438 17.89 -14.97 13.18
C ARG A 438 18.46 -15.76 12.00
N GLN A 439 17.83 -15.66 10.83
CA GLN A 439 18.23 -16.36 9.61
C GLN A 439 19.64 -15.94 9.17
N LYS A 440 19.95 -14.64 9.28
CA LYS A 440 21.28 -14.08 8.99
C LYS A 440 22.38 -14.70 9.85
N LEU A 441 22.16 -14.76 11.16
CA LEU A 441 23.14 -15.30 12.10
C LEU A 441 23.34 -16.82 11.89
N LEU A 442 22.28 -17.57 11.63
CA LEU A 442 22.38 -19.00 11.30
C LEU A 442 23.14 -19.25 9.99
N ALA A 443 22.91 -18.44 8.96
CA ALA A 443 23.66 -18.51 7.72
C ALA A 443 25.15 -18.17 7.92
N PHE A 444 25.45 -17.16 8.75
CA PHE A 444 26.83 -16.80 9.08
C PHE A 444 27.53 -17.88 9.90
N GLU A 445 26.86 -18.49 10.88
CA GLU A 445 27.36 -19.65 11.61
C GLU A 445 27.69 -20.82 10.67
N LEU A 446 26.79 -21.10 9.73
CA LEU A 446 27.01 -22.15 8.73
C LEU A 446 28.19 -21.83 7.81
N PHE A 447 28.34 -20.57 7.39
CA PHE A 447 29.47 -20.09 6.59
C PHE A 447 30.82 -20.33 7.31
N LEU A 448 30.94 -19.92 8.58
CA LEU A 448 32.17 -20.13 9.37
C LEU A 448 32.49 -21.62 9.58
N ASN A 449 31.47 -22.46 9.69
CA ASN A 449 31.65 -23.90 9.81
C ASN A 449 32.09 -24.55 8.50
N LYS A 450 31.48 -24.16 7.37
CA LYS A 450 31.73 -24.74 6.04
C LYS A 450 33.04 -24.27 5.42
N TYR A 451 33.48 -23.04 5.71
CA TYR A 451 34.68 -22.43 5.13
C TYR A 451 35.67 -21.95 6.21
N PRO A 452 36.48 -22.86 6.78
CA PRO A 452 37.42 -22.53 7.84
C PRO A 452 38.46 -21.46 7.48
N GLU A 453 38.77 -21.29 6.20
CA GLU A 453 39.73 -20.33 5.67
C GLU A 453 39.33 -18.85 5.90
N TRP A 454 38.05 -18.59 6.16
CA TRP A 454 37.50 -17.26 6.38
C TRP A 454 37.35 -16.89 7.87
N ARG A 455 37.51 -17.87 8.78
CA ARG A 455 37.22 -17.69 10.22
C ARG A 455 37.97 -16.56 10.89
N ASP A 456 39.21 -16.32 10.49
CA ASP A 456 40.05 -15.26 11.08
C ASP A 456 40.10 -13.99 10.22
N LYS A 457 39.37 -13.95 9.10
CA LYS A 457 39.44 -12.87 8.10
C LYS A 457 38.16 -12.04 8.00
N VAL A 458 37.02 -12.56 8.44
CA VAL A 458 35.71 -11.94 8.26
C VAL A 458 35.14 -11.50 9.60
N VAL A 459 34.52 -10.31 9.62
CA VAL A 459 33.75 -9.81 10.77
C VAL A 459 32.36 -9.41 10.28
N LEU A 460 31.32 -9.99 10.89
CA LEU A 460 29.94 -9.54 10.74
C LEU A 460 29.64 -8.51 11.83
N ILE A 461 29.32 -7.28 11.44
CA ILE A 461 28.80 -6.24 12.34
C ILE A 461 27.29 -6.18 12.14
N GLN A 462 26.55 -6.69 13.13
CA GLN A 462 25.10 -6.65 13.16
C GLN A 462 24.64 -5.60 14.18
N VAL A 463 24.06 -4.52 13.68
CA VAL A 463 23.35 -3.51 14.48
C VAL A 463 21.89 -3.92 14.56
N ALA A 464 21.45 -4.31 15.74
CA ALA A 464 20.07 -4.71 16.02
C ALA A 464 19.37 -3.63 16.82
N THR A 465 18.49 -2.86 16.18
CA THR A 465 17.71 -1.83 16.90
C THR A 465 16.67 -2.54 17.77
N SER A 466 16.70 -2.20 19.07
CA SER A 466 15.95 -2.94 20.09
C SER A 466 14.46 -2.66 19.98
N THR A 467 13.65 -3.72 19.95
CA THR A 467 12.21 -3.61 20.22
C THR A 467 11.83 -4.56 21.34
N THR A 468 11.22 -3.99 22.36
CA THR A 468 10.91 -4.64 23.64
C THR A 468 9.64 -5.50 23.54
N GLU A 469 9.00 -5.53 22.37
CA GLU A 469 7.80 -6.32 22.05
C GLU A 469 8.03 -7.84 21.90
N ASN A 470 9.25 -8.34 21.66
CA ASN A 470 9.48 -9.76 21.36
C ASN A 470 10.64 -10.39 22.14
N SER A 471 10.40 -10.63 23.44
CA SER A 471 11.37 -11.22 24.35
C SER A 471 11.84 -12.63 23.94
N GLU A 472 11.00 -13.41 23.25
CA GLU A 472 11.33 -14.77 22.82
C GLU A 472 12.34 -14.77 21.67
N LEU A 473 12.11 -13.90 20.67
CA LEU A 473 13.06 -13.72 19.57
C LEU A 473 14.40 -13.21 20.08
N ALA A 474 14.39 -12.22 20.98
CA ALA A 474 15.61 -11.67 21.57
C ALA A 474 16.43 -12.73 22.32
N ALA A 475 15.76 -13.62 23.08
CA ALA A 475 16.41 -14.74 23.74
C ALA A 475 17.02 -15.73 22.74
N THR A 476 16.26 -16.10 21.71
CA THR A 476 16.72 -17.02 20.65
C THR A 476 17.93 -16.46 19.90
N VAL A 477 17.89 -15.17 19.54
CA VAL A 477 19.01 -14.50 18.86
C VAL A 477 20.22 -14.43 19.78
N SER A 478 20.05 -14.10 21.06
CA SER A 478 21.14 -14.07 22.05
C SER A 478 21.81 -15.43 22.24
N GLU A 479 21.03 -16.52 22.18
CA GLU A 479 21.56 -17.88 22.22
C GLU A 479 22.45 -18.16 20.99
N ILE A 480 22.00 -17.79 19.79
CA ILE A 480 22.78 -17.97 18.55
C ILE A 480 24.06 -17.14 18.59
N VAL A 481 23.98 -15.87 19.02
CA VAL A 481 25.15 -14.99 19.19
C VAL A 481 26.17 -15.64 20.14
N THR A 482 25.72 -16.07 21.32
CA THR A 482 26.58 -16.73 22.32
C THR A 482 27.23 -17.99 21.76
N ARG A 483 26.47 -18.78 20.98
CA ARG A 483 26.97 -20.00 20.35
C ARG A 483 28.08 -19.69 19.33
N ILE A 484 27.84 -18.77 18.40
CA ILE A 484 28.84 -18.34 17.41
C ILE A 484 30.10 -17.82 18.11
N GLU A 485 29.92 -16.96 19.11
CA GLU A 485 31.04 -16.37 19.85
C GLU A 485 31.85 -17.44 20.58
N SER A 486 31.19 -18.40 21.22
CA SER A 486 31.87 -19.47 21.98
C SER A 486 32.69 -20.42 21.11
N VAL A 487 32.27 -20.66 19.87
CA VAL A 487 32.92 -21.62 18.97
C VAL A 487 34.01 -20.96 18.14
N HIS A 488 33.80 -19.72 17.69
CA HIS A 488 34.64 -19.09 16.68
C HIS A 488 35.45 -17.88 17.17
N SER A 489 35.15 -17.31 18.35
CA SER A 489 35.97 -16.20 18.87
C SER A 489 37.26 -16.70 19.47
N THR A 490 38.34 -15.97 19.20
CA THR A 490 39.66 -16.17 19.80
C THR A 490 40.09 -14.91 20.54
N LEU A 491 41.23 -14.96 21.25
CA LEU A 491 41.77 -13.77 21.91
C LEU A 491 42.11 -12.64 20.92
N ALA A 492 42.43 -12.99 19.67
CA ALA A 492 42.88 -12.05 18.64
C ALA A 492 41.78 -11.70 17.62
N HIS A 493 40.69 -12.45 17.56
CA HIS A 493 39.67 -12.29 16.54
C HIS A 493 38.26 -12.59 17.05
N GLN A 494 37.34 -11.67 16.78
CA GLN A 494 35.92 -11.82 17.05
C GLN A 494 35.16 -11.74 15.72
N PRO A 495 34.57 -12.85 15.24
CA PRO A 495 33.93 -12.89 13.93
C PRO A 495 32.54 -12.23 13.91
N LEU A 496 31.91 -12.03 15.07
CA LEU A 496 30.58 -11.42 15.19
C LEU A 496 30.60 -10.28 16.21
N VAL A 497 30.23 -9.08 15.76
CA VAL A 497 29.97 -7.91 16.61
C VAL A 497 28.48 -7.64 16.59
N PHE A 498 27.79 -8.01 17.66
CA PHE A 498 26.33 -7.86 17.79
C PHE A 498 25.99 -6.69 18.72
N LEU A 499 25.39 -5.64 18.18
CA LEU A 499 25.06 -4.41 18.91
C LEU A 499 23.54 -4.30 19.09
N MET A 500 23.04 -4.55 20.30
CA MET A 500 21.62 -4.34 20.66
C MET A 500 21.32 -2.90 21.06
N GLN A 501 21.77 -1.95 20.26
CA GLN A 501 21.60 -0.52 20.53
C GLN A 501 21.48 0.27 19.23
N ASP A 502 20.91 1.46 19.34
CA ASP A 502 21.00 2.45 18.28
C ASP A 502 22.41 3.04 18.23
N ILE A 503 22.89 3.28 17.00
CA ILE A 503 24.17 3.95 16.73
C ILE A 503 23.92 5.40 16.28
N PRO A 504 24.85 6.35 16.47
CA PRO A 504 24.82 7.69 15.88
C PRO A 504 24.81 7.71 14.35
N PHE A 505 24.38 8.84 13.75
CA PHE A 505 24.23 8.96 12.30
C PHE A 505 25.60 8.94 11.61
N SER A 506 26.57 9.58 12.26
CA SER A 506 27.96 9.61 11.85
C SER A 506 28.56 8.19 11.72
N GLN A 507 28.38 7.38 12.77
CA GLN A 507 28.80 5.98 12.79
C GLN A 507 28.09 5.13 11.73
N TYR A 508 26.81 5.39 11.46
CA TYR A 508 26.04 4.67 10.45
C TYR A 508 26.62 4.90 9.04
N LEU A 509 26.85 6.15 8.63
CA LEU A 509 27.47 6.44 7.33
C LEU A 509 28.90 5.90 7.24
N ALA A 510 29.66 5.97 8.33
CA ALA A 510 30.99 5.39 8.39
C ALA A 510 30.96 3.88 8.15
N LEU A 511 30.06 3.15 8.83
CA LEU A 511 29.88 1.70 8.65
C LEU A 511 29.57 1.32 7.20
N LEU A 512 28.65 2.05 6.55
CA LEU A 512 28.32 1.79 5.14
C LEU A 512 29.49 2.06 4.19
N SER A 513 30.35 3.04 4.52
CA SER A 513 31.50 3.43 3.70
C SER A 513 32.70 2.47 3.83
N VAL A 514 32.83 1.79 4.97
CA VAL A 514 33.95 0.85 5.24
C VAL A 514 33.56 -0.63 5.06
N ALA A 515 32.28 -0.92 4.86
CA ALA A 515 31.81 -2.28 4.63
C ALA A 515 32.31 -2.84 3.28
N ASP A 516 32.69 -4.12 3.27
CA ASP A 516 32.99 -4.86 2.04
C ASP A 516 31.74 -5.50 1.44
N VAL A 517 30.77 -5.87 2.29
CA VAL A 517 29.53 -6.51 1.90
C VAL A 517 28.40 -5.97 2.76
N LEU A 518 27.27 -5.58 2.15
CA LEU A 518 26.02 -5.36 2.87
C LEU A 518 25.17 -6.63 2.80
N MET A 519 24.63 -7.08 3.94
CA MET A 519 23.77 -8.26 3.99
C MET A 519 22.39 -7.93 4.56
N VAL A 520 21.35 -8.10 3.73
CA VAL A 520 19.94 -7.88 4.07
C VAL A 520 19.16 -9.17 3.85
N THR A 521 18.57 -9.70 4.92
CA THR A 521 17.88 -11.00 4.94
C THR A 521 16.42 -10.88 5.36
N SER A 522 15.79 -9.74 5.08
CA SER A 522 14.38 -9.50 5.36
C SER A 522 13.51 -10.60 4.75
N LEU A 523 12.60 -11.18 5.54
CA LEU A 523 11.68 -12.21 5.10
C LEU A 523 10.55 -11.64 4.22
N ARG A 524 10.18 -10.39 4.47
CA ARG A 524 9.28 -9.59 3.63
C ARG A 524 9.48 -8.12 3.97
N GLU A 525 9.59 -7.26 2.96
CA GLU A 525 9.79 -5.83 3.20
C GLU A 525 9.36 -5.01 1.97
N GLY A 526 8.67 -3.89 2.22
CA GLY A 526 8.19 -3.00 1.15
C GLY A 526 9.31 -2.40 0.30
N MET A 527 10.33 -1.81 0.94
CA MET A 527 11.54 -1.28 0.29
C MET A 527 12.66 -1.18 1.35
N ASN A 528 13.91 -1.47 0.99
CA ASN A 528 15.05 -1.34 1.90
C ASN A 528 15.98 -0.20 1.47
N LEU A 529 15.80 0.99 2.07
CA LEU A 529 16.58 2.16 1.70
C LEU A 529 18.05 2.09 2.15
N THR A 530 18.37 1.31 3.19
CA THR A 530 19.77 1.04 3.58
C THR A 530 20.59 0.44 2.42
N CYS A 531 19.98 -0.38 1.55
CA CYS A 531 20.66 -0.87 0.34
C CYS A 531 21.05 0.26 -0.62
N HIS A 532 20.16 1.23 -0.80
CA HIS A 532 20.38 2.37 -1.69
C HIS A 532 21.44 3.31 -1.10
N GLU A 533 21.36 3.58 0.22
CA GLU A 533 22.32 4.38 0.98
C GLU A 533 23.73 3.74 0.94
N TYR A 534 23.82 2.41 1.02
CA TYR A 534 25.07 1.68 0.90
C TYR A 534 25.72 1.83 -0.48
N VAL A 535 24.95 1.63 -1.56
CA VAL A 535 25.45 1.83 -2.94
C VAL A 535 26.00 3.24 -3.12
N PHE A 536 25.29 4.23 -2.57
CA PHE A 536 25.75 5.62 -2.61
C PHE A 536 27.09 5.82 -1.86
N CYS A 537 27.26 5.19 -0.70
CA CYS A 537 28.49 5.30 0.09
C CYS A 537 29.71 4.56 -0.51
N GLN A 538 29.48 3.60 -1.41
CA GLN A 538 30.51 2.70 -1.96
C GLN A 538 31.26 3.24 -3.19
N ASP A 539 31.31 4.56 -3.37
CA ASP A 539 31.96 5.24 -4.51
C ASP A 539 33.50 5.35 -4.42
N GLY A 540 34.09 4.92 -3.29
CA GLY A 540 35.54 4.93 -3.05
C GLY A 540 36.16 6.31 -2.86
N LYS A 541 35.37 7.37 -2.59
CA LYS A 541 35.92 8.71 -2.34
C LYS A 541 36.46 8.88 -0.92
N GLN A 542 35.77 8.33 0.07
CA GLN A 542 36.07 8.52 1.49
C GLN A 542 36.76 7.30 2.12
N SER A 543 36.81 6.17 1.41
CA SER A 543 37.36 4.91 1.90
C SER A 543 38.14 4.18 0.80
N ASP A 544 39.15 3.42 1.19
CA ASP A 544 39.91 2.55 0.29
C ASP A 544 39.05 1.40 -0.26
N LYS A 545 37.97 1.05 0.47
CA LYS A 545 36.98 0.05 0.07
C LYS A 545 35.93 0.69 -0.83
N LYS A 546 35.59 -0.01 -1.91
CA LYS A 546 34.62 0.43 -2.91
C LYS A 546 33.95 -0.75 -3.61
N HIS A 547 32.81 -0.46 -4.23
CA HIS A 547 32.07 -1.39 -5.08
C HIS A 547 31.73 -2.70 -4.35
N GLY A 548 31.52 -2.64 -3.03
CA GLY A 548 31.19 -3.81 -2.24
C GLY A 548 29.85 -4.43 -2.69
N PRO A 549 29.76 -5.75 -2.89
CA PRO A 549 28.53 -6.41 -3.29
C PRO A 549 27.45 -6.34 -2.19
N ILE A 550 26.20 -6.56 -2.62
CA ILE A 550 25.03 -6.61 -1.73
C ILE A 550 24.47 -8.03 -1.78
N ILE A 551 24.31 -8.64 -0.61
CA ILE A 551 23.54 -9.87 -0.43
C ILE A 551 22.14 -9.45 0.00
N LEU A 552 21.14 -9.73 -0.83
CA LEU A 552 19.79 -9.18 -0.65
C LEU A 552 18.75 -10.30 -0.74
N SER A 553 17.77 -10.28 0.16
CA SER A 553 16.64 -11.19 0.05
C SER A 553 15.76 -10.86 -1.15
N GLU A 554 15.38 -11.92 -1.89
CA GLU A 554 14.39 -11.87 -2.98
C GLU A 554 13.02 -11.35 -2.53
N PHE A 555 12.72 -11.35 -1.23
CA PHE A 555 11.45 -10.88 -0.65
C PHE A 555 11.45 -9.40 -0.25
N THR A 556 12.48 -8.65 -0.63
CA THR A 556 12.63 -7.21 -0.35
C THR A 556 12.29 -6.40 -1.60
N GLY A 557 11.54 -5.30 -1.48
CA GLY A 557 11.22 -4.47 -2.64
C GLY A 557 12.41 -3.95 -3.45
N SER A 558 13.57 -3.73 -2.82
CA SER A 558 14.80 -3.33 -3.52
C SER A 558 15.31 -4.39 -4.50
N ALA A 559 15.01 -5.68 -4.26
CA ALA A 559 15.41 -6.76 -5.19
C ALA A 559 14.67 -6.65 -6.53
N ALA A 560 13.41 -6.18 -6.51
CA ALA A 560 12.66 -5.90 -7.73
C ALA A 560 13.22 -4.71 -8.53
N VAL A 561 14.00 -3.83 -7.88
CA VAL A 561 14.59 -2.63 -8.50
C VAL A 561 15.99 -2.90 -9.06
N PHE A 562 16.78 -3.79 -8.46
CA PHE A 562 18.20 -3.98 -8.81
C PHE A 562 18.48 -4.90 -10.02
N GLU A 563 17.43 -5.43 -10.66
CA GLU A 563 17.49 -6.21 -11.90
C GLU A 563 18.47 -7.41 -11.85
N GLY A 564 18.63 -8.03 -10.67
CA GLY A 564 19.48 -9.22 -10.49
C GLY A 564 20.98 -8.95 -10.46
N ASN A 565 21.40 -7.71 -10.24
CA ASN A 565 22.83 -7.35 -10.10
C ASN A 565 23.33 -7.55 -8.66
N GLU A 566 22.43 -7.65 -7.70
CA GLU A 566 22.66 -8.10 -6.34
C GLU A 566 22.93 -9.62 -6.25
N LEU A 567 23.45 -10.06 -5.12
CA LEU A 567 23.49 -11.48 -4.78
C LEU A 567 22.15 -11.85 -4.11
N SER A 568 21.18 -12.18 -4.95
CA SER A 568 19.84 -12.54 -4.50
C SER A 568 19.84 -13.86 -3.72
N ILE A 569 19.21 -13.86 -2.56
CA ILE A 569 19.13 -15.01 -1.66
C ILE A 569 17.70 -15.26 -1.18
N ASN A 570 17.41 -16.52 -0.90
CA ASN A 570 16.27 -16.91 -0.09
C ASN A 570 16.73 -17.05 1.37
N PRO A 571 16.25 -16.22 2.32
CA PRO A 571 16.71 -16.22 3.71
C PRO A 571 16.36 -17.51 4.47
N TRP A 572 15.48 -18.36 3.93
CA TRP A 572 15.16 -19.67 4.49
C TRP A 572 16.18 -20.76 4.09
N ASP A 573 16.95 -20.53 3.02
CA ASP A 573 18.01 -21.42 2.56
C ASP A 573 19.37 -20.95 3.10
N TYR A 574 19.71 -21.43 4.30
CA TYR A 574 20.96 -21.05 4.97
C TYR A 574 22.20 -21.49 4.19
N GLN A 575 22.12 -22.57 3.40
CA GLN A 575 23.25 -23.04 2.59
C GLN A 575 23.57 -22.05 1.48
N LYS A 576 22.55 -21.61 0.73
CA LYS A 576 22.72 -20.59 -0.31
C LYS A 576 23.13 -19.25 0.27
N CYS A 577 22.61 -18.87 1.44
CA CYS A 577 23.06 -17.66 2.13
C CYS A 577 24.55 -17.72 2.48
N ALA A 578 25.02 -18.84 3.03
CA ALA A 578 26.45 -19.05 3.32
C ALA A 578 27.31 -19.06 2.05
N GLU A 579 26.82 -19.64 0.96
CA GLU A 579 27.50 -19.61 -0.34
C GLU A 579 27.55 -18.20 -0.94
N ALA A 580 26.49 -17.41 -0.80
CA ALA A 580 26.45 -16.01 -1.23
C ALA A 580 27.49 -15.16 -0.47
N ILE A 581 27.69 -15.41 0.83
CA ILE A 581 28.76 -14.76 1.60
C ILE A 581 30.12 -15.09 1.00
N LYS A 582 30.39 -16.37 0.70
CA LYS A 582 31.65 -16.77 0.06
C LYS A 582 31.84 -16.10 -1.30
N ILE A 583 30.81 -16.12 -2.15
CA ILE A 583 30.84 -15.47 -3.47
C ILE A 583 31.14 -13.97 -3.34
N ALA A 584 30.50 -13.29 -2.39
CA ALA A 584 30.72 -11.86 -2.14
C ALA A 584 32.18 -11.54 -1.78
N LEU A 585 32.79 -12.39 -0.95
CA LEU A 585 34.17 -12.22 -0.48
C LEU A 585 35.21 -12.57 -1.56
N GLU A 586 34.95 -13.57 -2.39
CA GLU A 586 35.84 -14.01 -3.49
C GLU A 586 35.60 -13.25 -4.80
N MET A 587 34.61 -12.35 -4.87
CA MET A 587 34.24 -11.67 -6.10
C MET A 587 35.37 -10.80 -6.64
N GLU A 588 35.71 -11.03 -7.91
CA GLU A 588 36.76 -10.29 -8.61
C GLU A 588 36.41 -8.80 -8.76
N PRO A 589 37.40 -7.88 -8.71
CA PRO A 589 37.16 -6.43 -8.80
C PRO A 589 36.38 -6.01 -10.05
N ALA A 590 36.58 -6.68 -11.19
CA ALA A 590 35.87 -6.40 -12.43
C ALA A 590 34.37 -6.75 -12.34
N GLU A 591 34.03 -7.83 -11.64
CA GLU A 591 32.62 -8.19 -11.42
C GLU A 591 31.96 -7.26 -10.41
N LYS A 592 32.69 -6.90 -9.33
CA LYS A 592 32.25 -5.89 -8.35
C LYS A 592 31.90 -4.57 -9.03
N ASP A 593 32.81 -4.06 -9.86
CA ASP A 593 32.62 -2.81 -10.61
C ASP A 593 31.42 -2.90 -11.57
N ARG A 594 31.28 -3.99 -12.32
CA ARG A 594 30.15 -4.20 -13.24
C ARG A 594 28.81 -4.18 -12.50
N ARG A 595 28.69 -4.90 -11.38
CA ARG A 595 27.46 -4.97 -10.58
C ARG A 595 27.15 -3.63 -9.92
N TYR A 596 28.17 -3.03 -9.31
CA TYR A 596 28.07 -1.73 -8.65
C TYR A 596 27.57 -0.64 -9.59
N ASN A 597 28.19 -0.48 -10.76
CA ASN A 597 27.82 0.59 -11.70
C ASN A 597 26.36 0.47 -12.15
N LYS A 598 25.88 -0.75 -12.42
CA LYS A 598 24.47 -0.98 -12.78
C LYS A 598 23.50 -0.59 -11.65
N ILE A 599 23.76 -1.06 -10.43
CA ILE A 599 22.89 -0.73 -9.29
C ILE A 599 22.95 0.78 -9.00
N ARG A 600 24.13 1.37 -9.07
CA ARG A 600 24.34 2.81 -8.88
C ARG A 600 23.56 3.63 -9.89
N ASP A 601 23.58 3.27 -11.17
CA ASP A 601 22.83 3.98 -12.21
C ASP A 601 21.32 3.95 -11.91
N ILE A 602 20.81 2.82 -11.42
CA ILE A 602 19.40 2.67 -11.02
C ILE A 602 19.09 3.55 -9.79
N VAL A 603 19.91 3.51 -8.74
CA VAL A 603 19.73 4.30 -7.51
C VAL A 603 19.83 5.80 -7.77
N MET A 604 20.75 6.23 -8.63
CA MET A 604 20.94 7.63 -9.00
C MET A 604 19.87 8.15 -9.98
N HIS A 605 19.15 7.26 -10.67
CA HIS A 605 18.00 7.62 -11.49
C HIS A 605 16.69 7.69 -10.67
N HIS A 606 16.49 6.72 -9.78
CA HIS A 606 15.31 6.62 -8.93
C HIS A 606 15.56 7.28 -7.56
N THR A 607 15.74 8.60 -7.57
CA THR A 607 15.94 9.39 -6.36
C THR A 607 14.61 9.76 -5.69
N GLY A 608 14.65 10.20 -4.43
CA GLY A 608 13.47 10.61 -3.67
C GLY A 608 12.74 11.79 -4.31
N ASP A 609 13.46 12.76 -4.87
CA ASP A 609 12.85 13.89 -5.58
C ASP A 609 12.17 13.47 -6.89
N TYR A 610 12.78 12.53 -7.62
CA TYR A 610 12.18 11.95 -8.82
C TYR A 610 10.90 11.16 -8.50
N TRP A 611 10.91 10.42 -7.39
CA TRP A 611 9.74 9.70 -6.89
C TRP A 611 8.56 10.63 -6.58
N VAL A 612 8.77 11.71 -5.82
CA VAL A 612 7.72 12.71 -5.53
C VAL A 612 7.21 13.38 -6.81
N ALA A 613 8.12 13.76 -7.71
CA ALA A 613 7.76 14.42 -8.97
C ALA A 613 6.87 13.53 -9.85
N ASN A 614 7.20 12.24 -9.96
CA ASN A 614 6.42 11.28 -10.73
C ASN A 614 5.05 11.01 -10.11
N LEU A 615 4.98 10.81 -8.79
CA LEU A 615 3.70 10.63 -8.10
C LEU A 615 2.79 11.83 -8.34
N ARG A 616 3.30 13.05 -8.17
CA ARG A 616 2.55 14.29 -8.43
C ARG A 616 2.07 14.38 -9.88
N LYS A 617 2.95 14.08 -10.84
CA LYS A 617 2.64 14.13 -12.27
C LYS A 617 1.54 13.13 -12.63
N GLU A 618 1.64 11.89 -12.14
CA GLU A 618 0.65 10.86 -12.43
C GLU A 618 -0.69 11.18 -11.76
N LEU A 619 -0.69 11.65 -10.51
CA LEU A 619 -1.93 12.07 -9.84
C LEU A 619 -2.61 13.23 -10.57
N ALA A 620 -1.84 14.22 -11.05
CA ALA A 620 -2.39 15.34 -11.81
C ALA A 620 -3.01 14.87 -13.14
N LYS A 621 -2.32 13.98 -13.86
CA LYS A 621 -2.83 13.36 -15.10
C LYS A 621 -4.13 12.60 -14.86
N VAL A 622 -4.13 11.70 -13.87
CA VAL A 622 -5.30 10.90 -13.49
C VAL A 622 -6.45 11.80 -13.05
N HIS A 623 -6.18 12.82 -12.24
CA HIS A 623 -7.21 13.75 -11.81
C HIS A 623 -7.77 14.56 -12.98
N ASP A 624 -6.95 15.03 -13.92
CA ASP A 624 -7.43 15.74 -15.11
C ASP A 624 -8.28 14.83 -16.00
N GLU A 625 -7.90 13.56 -16.15
CA GLU A 625 -8.69 12.54 -16.85
C GLU A 625 -10.05 12.32 -16.15
N HIS A 626 -10.06 12.16 -14.83
CA HIS A 626 -11.30 11.99 -14.07
C HIS A 626 -12.15 13.26 -14.07
N PHE A 627 -11.54 14.43 -13.89
CA PHE A 627 -12.24 15.71 -13.87
C PHE A 627 -12.85 16.03 -15.24
N ARG A 628 -12.20 15.68 -16.35
CA ARG A 628 -12.81 15.78 -17.68
C ARG A 628 -14.04 14.89 -17.81
N ASN A 629 -13.99 13.69 -17.24
CA ASN A 629 -15.12 12.76 -17.24
C ASN A 629 -16.26 13.23 -16.32
N ASP A 630 -15.96 13.85 -15.17
CA ASP A 630 -16.94 14.24 -14.15
C ASP A 630 -17.50 15.67 -14.33
N THR A 631 -16.67 16.64 -14.74
CA THR A 631 -17.04 18.08 -14.81
C THR A 631 -17.67 18.48 -16.13
N MET A 632 -17.60 17.63 -17.16
CA MET A 632 -18.56 17.75 -18.23
C MET A 632 -19.93 17.39 -17.64
N SER A 633 -20.65 18.37 -17.08
CA SER A 633 -22.08 18.25 -16.88
C SER A 633 -22.64 18.03 -18.27
N ILE A 634 -22.83 16.77 -18.63
CA ILE A 634 -23.05 16.41 -20.00
C ILE A 634 -24.36 17.08 -20.40
N PRO A 635 -24.35 18.05 -21.33
CA PRO A 635 -25.51 18.88 -21.58
C PRO A 635 -26.68 18.00 -21.98
N ARG A 636 -27.89 18.36 -21.54
CA ARG A 636 -29.09 17.68 -22.03
C ARG A 636 -29.16 17.81 -23.54
N LEU A 637 -29.49 16.71 -24.23
CA LEU A 637 -29.60 16.69 -25.68
C LEU A 637 -30.59 17.78 -26.16
N SER A 638 -30.07 18.77 -26.88
CA SER A 638 -30.90 19.79 -27.53
C SER A 638 -31.48 19.24 -28.82
N ALA A 639 -32.78 18.92 -28.81
CA ALA A 639 -33.49 18.44 -29.99
C ALA A 639 -33.44 19.44 -31.16
N ILE A 640 -33.33 20.75 -30.86
CA ILE A 640 -33.25 21.81 -31.88
C ILE A 640 -31.89 21.74 -32.59
N ASN A 641 -30.79 21.75 -31.83
CA ASN A 641 -29.44 21.69 -32.40
C ASN A 641 -29.21 20.38 -33.16
N LEU A 642 -29.73 19.26 -32.63
CA LEU A 642 -29.67 17.97 -33.30
C LEU A 642 -30.43 17.99 -34.64
N GLY A 643 -31.63 18.57 -34.65
CA GLY A 643 -32.44 18.72 -35.86
C GLY A 643 -31.79 19.63 -36.92
N GLU A 644 -31.09 20.70 -36.52
CA GLU A 644 -30.36 21.56 -37.46
C GLU A 644 -29.16 20.83 -38.09
N LYS A 645 -28.37 20.11 -37.28
CA LYS A 645 -27.27 19.28 -37.78
C LYS A 645 -27.78 18.20 -38.73
N TYR A 646 -28.89 17.56 -38.36
CA TYR A 646 -29.56 16.55 -39.18
C TYR A 646 -29.97 17.12 -40.54
N LYS A 647 -30.70 18.23 -40.59
CA LYS A 647 -31.14 18.86 -41.86
C LYS A 647 -30.01 19.28 -42.79
N LYS A 648 -28.89 19.74 -42.25
CA LYS A 648 -27.71 20.17 -43.04
C LYS A 648 -26.93 19.00 -43.65
N SER A 649 -27.17 17.79 -43.15
CA SER A 649 -26.40 16.60 -43.52
C SER A 649 -27.11 15.78 -44.59
N ASN A 650 -26.35 15.21 -45.52
CA ASN A 650 -26.84 14.48 -46.68
C ASN A 650 -26.72 12.95 -46.56
N LYS A 651 -25.76 12.43 -45.76
CA LYS A 651 -25.62 11.01 -45.42
C LYS A 651 -25.43 10.84 -43.91
N ARG A 652 -26.36 10.17 -43.26
CA ARG A 652 -26.49 10.18 -41.80
C ARG A 652 -26.38 8.78 -41.23
N LEU A 653 -25.41 8.54 -40.36
CA LEU A 653 -25.17 7.27 -39.69
C LEU A 653 -25.69 7.31 -38.26
N PHE A 654 -26.48 6.31 -37.88
CA PHE A 654 -26.99 6.10 -36.53
C PHE A 654 -26.50 4.75 -36.00
N LEU A 655 -25.86 4.76 -34.83
CA LEU A 655 -25.46 3.56 -34.08
C LEU A 655 -26.19 3.60 -32.74
N LEU A 656 -27.19 2.74 -32.56
CA LEU A 656 -28.11 2.81 -31.42
C LEU A 656 -28.04 1.53 -30.61
N ASP A 657 -27.67 1.61 -29.34
CA ASP A 657 -27.75 0.47 -28.44
C ASP A 657 -29.22 0.08 -28.15
N TYR A 658 -29.47 -1.21 -27.94
CA TYR A 658 -30.80 -1.74 -27.69
C TYR A 658 -31.11 -1.84 -26.18
N GLU A 659 -30.27 -2.54 -25.42
CA GLU A 659 -30.46 -2.92 -24.01
C GLU A 659 -30.36 -1.75 -23.02
N GLY A 660 -31.51 -1.18 -22.64
CA GLY A 660 -31.60 -0.05 -21.71
C GLY A 660 -31.59 1.31 -22.41
N THR A 661 -31.24 1.35 -23.71
CA THR A 661 -31.27 2.54 -24.57
C THR A 661 -32.56 2.67 -25.38
N LEU A 662 -32.86 1.71 -26.25
CA LEU A 662 -34.09 1.68 -27.07
C LEU A 662 -35.23 0.91 -26.40
N ALA A 663 -34.92 -0.05 -25.52
CA ALA A 663 -35.88 -0.75 -24.68
C ALA A 663 -35.41 -0.73 -23.22
N SER A 664 -36.31 -0.58 -22.24
CA SER A 664 -35.92 -0.64 -20.81
C SER A 664 -35.44 -2.05 -20.41
N TYR A 665 -34.45 -2.14 -19.51
CA TYR A 665 -33.92 -3.41 -18.98
C TYR A 665 -35.02 -4.33 -18.43
N GLY A 666 -34.86 -5.63 -18.67
CA GLY A 666 -35.53 -6.70 -17.93
C GLY A 666 -34.69 -7.98 -17.94
N SER A 667 -34.93 -8.90 -17.00
CA SER A 667 -34.23 -10.20 -16.89
C SER A 667 -34.51 -11.09 -18.10
N VAL A 668 -33.48 -11.82 -18.56
CA VAL A 668 -33.52 -12.82 -19.66
C VAL A 668 -34.70 -13.80 -19.55
N THR A 669 -35.19 -14.04 -18.32
CA THR A 669 -36.27 -15.02 -18.07
C THR A 669 -37.68 -14.43 -17.91
N ASN A 670 -37.85 -13.10 -17.79
CA ASN A 670 -39.16 -12.49 -17.54
C ASN A 670 -39.28 -11.03 -18.03
N ILE A 671 -39.09 -10.77 -19.32
CA ILE A 671 -39.49 -9.48 -19.91
C ILE A 671 -40.83 -9.63 -20.60
N VAL A 672 -41.88 -9.11 -19.96
CA VAL A 672 -43.03 -8.58 -20.67
C VAL A 672 -42.49 -7.52 -21.63
N LEU A 673 -42.40 -7.85 -22.92
CA LEU A 673 -42.11 -6.97 -24.05
C LEU A 673 -43.01 -5.73 -23.97
N SER A 674 -42.60 -4.73 -23.19
CA SER A 674 -43.48 -3.61 -22.85
C SER A 674 -43.54 -2.59 -23.99
N SER A 675 -42.68 -2.67 -25.01
CA SER A 675 -42.65 -1.66 -26.08
C SER A 675 -41.88 -1.99 -27.38
N PRO A 676 -41.70 -3.25 -27.85
CA PRO A 676 -40.97 -3.49 -29.11
C PRO A 676 -41.64 -2.78 -30.31
N GLN A 677 -42.97 -2.70 -30.33
CA GLN A 677 -43.72 -2.02 -31.40
C GLN A 677 -43.32 -0.56 -31.56
N ARG A 678 -43.20 0.19 -30.47
CA ARG A 678 -42.84 1.61 -30.52
C ARG A 678 -41.40 1.83 -31.01
N VAL A 679 -40.48 0.91 -30.68
CA VAL A 679 -39.10 0.93 -31.17
C VAL A 679 -39.07 0.63 -32.67
N ILE A 680 -39.77 -0.43 -33.08
CA ILE A 680 -39.90 -0.85 -34.49
C ILE A 680 -40.51 0.27 -35.34
N GLU A 681 -41.57 0.93 -34.86
CA GLU A 681 -42.18 2.09 -35.52
C GLU A 681 -41.18 3.24 -35.66
N ALA A 682 -40.47 3.61 -34.58
CA ALA A 682 -39.48 4.68 -34.63
C ALA A 682 -38.30 4.38 -35.58
N LEU A 683 -37.85 3.12 -35.64
CA LEU A 683 -36.79 2.68 -36.56
C LEU A 683 -37.27 2.67 -38.01
N ASN A 684 -38.48 2.17 -38.29
CA ASN A 684 -39.08 2.21 -39.62
C ASN A 684 -39.27 3.65 -40.12
N ASP A 685 -39.75 4.54 -39.25
CA ASP A 685 -39.86 5.98 -39.57
C ASP A 685 -38.48 6.58 -39.90
N LEU A 686 -37.44 6.20 -39.17
CA LEU A 686 -36.09 6.72 -39.41
C LEU A 686 -35.47 6.16 -40.70
N ILE A 687 -35.72 4.89 -41.04
CA ILE A 687 -35.19 4.22 -42.24
C ILE A 687 -35.96 4.61 -43.50
N SER A 688 -37.20 5.08 -43.38
CA SER A 688 -38.00 5.55 -44.52
C SER A 688 -37.31 6.65 -45.33
N GLU A 689 -36.38 7.37 -44.71
CA GLU A 689 -35.51 8.35 -45.35
C GLU A 689 -34.24 7.68 -45.91
N GLU A 690 -34.09 7.65 -47.25
CA GLU A 690 -32.97 7.00 -47.97
C GLU A 690 -31.58 7.52 -47.59
N LYS A 691 -31.50 8.71 -46.98
CA LYS A 691 -30.25 9.33 -46.51
C LYS A 691 -29.75 8.78 -45.18
N ASN A 692 -30.60 8.05 -44.45
CA ASN A 692 -30.30 7.53 -43.12
C ASN A 692 -29.81 6.08 -43.21
N ILE A 693 -28.71 5.82 -42.53
CA ILE A 693 -28.12 4.51 -42.34
C ILE A 693 -28.20 4.22 -40.85
N VAL A 694 -28.94 3.18 -40.48
CA VAL A 694 -29.23 2.89 -39.07
C VAL A 694 -28.73 1.49 -38.73
N TYR A 695 -27.93 1.42 -37.67
CA TYR A 695 -27.52 0.17 -37.02
C TYR A 695 -28.04 0.13 -35.59
N VAL A 696 -28.52 -1.04 -35.19
CA VAL A 696 -28.82 -1.35 -33.78
C VAL A 696 -27.75 -2.27 -33.24
N MET A 697 -27.20 -1.93 -32.08
CA MET A 697 -26.20 -2.71 -31.35
C MET A 697 -26.85 -3.42 -30.18
N SER A 698 -26.43 -4.65 -29.92
CA SER A 698 -26.95 -5.43 -28.81
C SER A 698 -25.95 -6.49 -28.34
N SER A 699 -26.08 -6.85 -27.06
CA SER A 699 -25.37 -8.00 -26.48
C SER A 699 -26.04 -9.35 -26.80
N ARG A 700 -27.24 -9.34 -27.40
CA ARG A 700 -28.03 -10.53 -27.76
C ARG A 700 -27.43 -11.33 -28.92
N THR A 701 -27.90 -12.56 -29.04
CA THR A 701 -27.52 -13.43 -30.15
C THR A 701 -28.18 -13.00 -31.47
N ILE A 702 -27.66 -13.52 -32.57
CA ILE A 702 -28.19 -13.27 -33.92
C ILE A 702 -29.67 -13.66 -34.02
N GLU A 703 -30.05 -14.81 -33.47
CA GLU A 703 -31.41 -15.35 -33.57
C GLU A 703 -32.43 -14.48 -32.83
N GLU A 704 -32.05 -13.97 -31.65
CA GLU A 704 -32.90 -13.07 -30.88
C GLU A 704 -33.09 -11.73 -31.59
N LEU A 705 -32.02 -11.18 -32.17
CA LEU A 705 -32.08 -9.94 -32.93
C LEU A 705 -32.92 -10.08 -34.20
N GLN A 706 -32.78 -11.18 -34.93
CA GLN A 706 -33.60 -11.50 -36.10
C GLN A 706 -35.09 -11.56 -35.72
N LEU A 707 -35.42 -12.25 -34.63
CA LEU A 707 -36.81 -12.37 -34.17
C LEU A 707 -37.46 -11.01 -33.85
N ILE A 708 -36.66 -10.05 -33.37
CA ILE A 708 -37.13 -8.69 -33.02
C ILE A 708 -37.16 -7.78 -34.25
N PHE A 709 -36.10 -7.77 -35.06
CA PHE A 709 -35.81 -6.73 -36.05
C PHE A 709 -35.96 -7.12 -37.52
N ASP A 710 -36.22 -8.39 -37.85
CA ASP A 710 -36.51 -8.80 -39.25
C ASP A 710 -37.77 -8.12 -39.82
N ARG A 711 -38.59 -7.53 -38.95
CA ARG A 711 -39.76 -6.72 -39.33
C ARG A 711 -39.39 -5.30 -39.82
N VAL A 712 -38.12 -4.91 -39.74
CA VAL A 712 -37.60 -3.59 -40.12
C VAL A 712 -36.64 -3.77 -41.30
N PRO A 713 -37.12 -3.74 -42.54
CA PRO A 713 -36.28 -3.96 -43.71
C PRO A 713 -35.25 -2.84 -43.86
N GLY A 714 -34.01 -3.19 -44.19
CA GLY A 714 -32.91 -2.24 -44.41
C GLY A 714 -32.11 -1.85 -43.17
N LEU A 715 -32.46 -2.35 -41.98
CA LEU A 715 -31.74 -2.10 -40.73
C LEU A 715 -30.45 -2.92 -40.62
N GLY A 716 -29.33 -2.25 -40.36
CA GLY A 716 -28.07 -2.89 -39.98
C GLY A 716 -28.12 -3.38 -38.52
N LEU A 717 -27.49 -4.51 -38.22
CA LEU A 717 -27.50 -5.09 -36.88
C LEU A 717 -26.09 -5.43 -36.43
N ILE A 718 -25.79 -5.19 -35.16
CA ILE A 718 -24.56 -5.59 -34.50
C ILE A 718 -24.93 -6.49 -33.33
N ALA A 719 -24.54 -7.76 -33.39
CA ALA A 719 -24.86 -8.77 -32.38
C ALA A 719 -23.64 -9.09 -31.51
N GLU A 720 -23.92 -9.60 -30.30
CA GLU A 720 -22.90 -10.01 -29.31
C GLU A 720 -21.78 -8.98 -29.13
N ASN A 721 -22.18 -7.73 -28.85
CA ASN A 721 -21.27 -6.62 -28.54
C ASN A 721 -20.20 -6.32 -29.61
N GLY A 722 -20.42 -6.67 -30.87
CA GLY A 722 -19.51 -6.33 -31.97
C GLY A 722 -18.88 -7.52 -32.70
N CYS A 723 -19.15 -8.75 -32.26
CA CYS A 723 -18.62 -9.95 -32.92
C CYS A 723 -19.25 -10.23 -34.28
N PHE A 724 -20.51 -9.84 -34.48
CA PHE A 724 -21.25 -10.04 -35.73
C PHE A 724 -21.87 -8.75 -36.23
N VAL A 725 -21.78 -8.51 -37.53
CA VAL A 725 -22.42 -7.36 -38.19
C VAL A 725 -23.23 -7.83 -39.39
N ARG A 726 -24.50 -7.44 -39.42
CA ARG A 726 -25.33 -7.48 -40.62
C ARG A 726 -25.36 -6.09 -41.24
N GLU A 727 -24.99 -6.02 -42.52
CA GLU A 727 -24.93 -4.75 -43.24
C GLU A 727 -26.33 -4.16 -43.51
N TYR A 728 -26.38 -2.83 -43.60
CA TYR A 728 -27.59 -2.10 -43.94
C TYR A 728 -28.01 -2.34 -45.40
N GLY A 729 -29.30 -2.17 -45.71
CA GLY A 729 -29.80 -2.24 -47.10
C GLY A 729 -30.32 -3.61 -47.57
N GLY A 730 -30.55 -4.56 -46.66
CA GLY A 730 -31.30 -5.78 -46.95
C GLY A 730 -30.47 -6.97 -47.43
N LEU A 731 -29.18 -7.02 -47.08
CA LEU A 731 -28.38 -8.23 -47.18
C LEU A 731 -28.64 -9.09 -45.94
N ASP A 732 -29.10 -10.33 -46.12
CA ASP A 732 -29.33 -11.28 -45.01
C ASP A 732 -28.04 -11.98 -44.54
N GLU A 733 -26.88 -11.60 -45.09
CA GLU A 733 -25.59 -12.18 -44.74
C GLU A 733 -24.98 -11.50 -43.53
N TRP A 734 -24.62 -12.30 -42.52
CA TRP A 734 -23.91 -11.85 -41.33
C TRP A 734 -22.40 -11.99 -41.54
N ILE A 735 -21.69 -10.91 -41.26
CA ILE A 735 -20.22 -10.89 -41.20
C ILE A 735 -19.82 -11.26 -39.78
N GLU A 736 -19.13 -12.38 -39.64
CA GLU A 736 -18.51 -12.81 -38.39
C GLU A 736 -17.06 -12.31 -38.36
N PHE A 737 -16.71 -11.51 -37.35
CA PHE A 737 -15.33 -11.04 -37.17
C PHE A 737 -14.50 -12.00 -36.32
N SER A 738 -15.14 -12.67 -35.38
CA SER A 738 -14.51 -13.68 -34.54
C SER A 738 -14.02 -14.84 -35.38
N ASP A 739 -12.73 -15.18 -35.27
CA ASP A 739 -12.24 -16.42 -35.85
C ASP A 739 -12.89 -17.59 -35.10
N SER A 740 -13.70 -18.37 -35.81
CA SER A 740 -14.45 -19.50 -35.24
C SER A 740 -13.55 -20.54 -34.57
N GLU A 741 -12.30 -20.75 -35.04
CA GLU A 741 -11.37 -21.70 -34.44
C GLU A 741 -10.78 -21.18 -33.14
N ILE A 742 -10.37 -19.91 -33.12
CA ILE A 742 -9.86 -19.24 -31.92
C ILE A 742 -10.96 -19.17 -30.87
N THR A 743 -12.18 -18.81 -31.30
CA THR A 743 -13.35 -18.67 -30.43
C THR A 743 -13.71 -19.98 -29.75
N LYS A 744 -13.77 -21.06 -30.53
CA LYS A 744 -14.02 -22.38 -30.00
C LYS A 744 -12.94 -22.82 -28.99
N LYS A 745 -11.67 -22.56 -29.29
CA LYS A 745 -10.54 -22.96 -28.44
C LYS A 745 -10.59 -22.29 -27.05
N TRP A 746 -10.86 -20.98 -27.00
CA TRP A 746 -10.94 -20.30 -25.71
C TRP A 746 -12.23 -20.65 -24.97
N LYS A 747 -13.36 -20.80 -25.67
CA LYS A 747 -14.62 -21.24 -25.04
C LYS A 747 -14.48 -22.62 -24.42
N GLU A 748 -13.81 -23.56 -25.08
CA GLU A 748 -13.54 -24.89 -24.51
C GLU A 748 -12.70 -24.79 -23.22
N SER A 749 -11.70 -23.89 -23.20
CA SER A 749 -10.87 -23.65 -22.02
C SER A 749 -11.67 -23.03 -20.87
N VAL A 750 -12.46 -21.99 -21.16
CA VAL A 750 -13.28 -21.27 -20.17
C VAL A 750 -14.44 -22.11 -19.67
N LEU A 751 -15.09 -22.91 -20.53
CA LEU A 751 -16.21 -23.76 -20.15
C LEU A 751 -15.79 -24.80 -19.12
N GLY A 752 -14.55 -25.30 -19.19
CA GLY A 752 -13.99 -26.16 -18.14
C GLY A 752 -13.95 -25.46 -16.77
N ILE A 753 -13.58 -24.18 -16.75
CA ILE A 753 -13.56 -23.36 -15.53
C ILE A 753 -14.99 -23.04 -15.07
N LEU A 754 -15.88 -22.63 -15.97
CA LEU A 754 -17.27 -22.29 -15.62
C LEU A 754 -18.02 -23.48 -15.04
N LYS A 755 -17.86 -24.68 -15.62
CA LYS A 755 -18.48 -25.91 -15.09
C LYS A 755 -18.02 -26.22 -13.67
N TYR A 756 -16.73 -25.98 -13.37
CA TYR A 756 -16.22 -26.12 -12.01
C TYR A 756 -16.94 -25.22 -11.01
N TYR A 757 -17.35 -24.01 -11.40
CA TYR A 757 -18.11 -23.10 -10.54
C TYR A 757 -19.61 -23.38 -10.55
N GLU A 758 -20.17 -23.81 -11.69
CA GLU A 758 -21.58 -24.23 -11.81
C GLU A 758 -21.90 -25.39 -10.84
N GLU A 759 -21.01 -26.38 -10.73
CA GLU A 759 -21.16 -27.50 -9.79
C GLU A 759 -21.10 -27.07 -8.31
N ARG A 760 -20.52 -25.91 -7.99
CA ARG A 760 -20.33 -25.41 -6.62
C ARG A 760 -21.39 -24.40 -6.20
N VAL A 761 -22.05 -23.76 -7.17
CA VAL A 761 -23.07 -22.74 -6.93
C VAL A 761 -24.42 -23.33 -7.32
N GLU A 762 -25.11 -23.92 -6.35
CA GLU A 762 -26.46 -24.46 -6.57
C GLU A 762 -27.41 -23.35 -7.06
N GLY A 763 -28.18 -23.63 -8.12
CA GLY A 763 -29.06 -22.66 -8.76
C GLY A 763 -28.40 -21.77 -9.82
N SER A 764 -27.09 -21.91 -10.04
CA SER A 764 -26.40 -21.28 -11.18
C SER A 764 -26.57 -22.07 -12.47
N TRP A 765 -26.34 -21.40 -13.61
CA TRP A 765 -26.35 -22.02 -14.93
C TRP A 765 -25.47 -21.25 -15.91
N ILE A 766 -24.98 -21.94 -16.94
CA ILE A 766 -24.14 -21.34 -17.99
C ILE A 766 -24.97 -21.09 -19.25
N GLU A 767 -24.92 -19.87 -19.74
CA GLU A 767 -25.41 -19.48 -21.07
C GLU A 767 -24.27 -19.49 -22.06
N GLU A 768 -24.34 -20.37 -23.07
CA GLU A 768 -23.38 -20.39 -24.17
C GLU A 768 -23.93 -19.61 -25.37
N ARG A 769 -23.35 -18.45 -25.67
CA ARG A 769 -23.60 -17.67 -26.89
C ARG A 769 -22.57 -18.03 -27.96
N ARG A 770 -22.62 -17.43 -29.15
CA ARG A 770 -21.68 -17.81 -30.22
C ARG A 770 -20.24 -17.42 -29.85
N CYS A 771 -20.06 -16.20 -29.36
CA CYS A 771 -18.77 -15.56 -29.07
C CYS A 771 -18.64 -15.07 -27.62
N SER A 772 -19.59 -15.38 -26.74
CA SER A 772 -19.48 -15.10 -25.31
C SER A 772 -20.01 -16.26 -24.46
N LEU A 773 -19.60 -16.28 -23.19
CA LEU A 773 -20.11 -17.20 -22.18
C LEU A 773 -20.59 -16.38 -20.99
N ILE A 774 -21.79 -16.67 -20.47
CA ILE A 774 -22.34 -15.97 -19.31
C ILE A 774 -22.62 -16.98 -18.22
N PHE A 775 -22.06 -16.74 -17.05
CA PHE A 775 -22.35 -17.50 -15.84
C PHE A 775 -23.38 -16.76 -15.01
N HIS A 776 -24.58 -17.32 -14.89
CA HIS A 776 -25.68 -16.73 -14.14
C HIS A 776 -25.76 -17.31 -12.75
N TYR A 777 -25.83 -16.45 -11.74
CA TYR A 777 -25.98 -16.88 -10.34
C TYR A 777 -27.10 -16.12 -9.60
N GLU A 778 -27.95 -15.37 -10.31
CA GLU A 778 -29.10 -14.64 -9.77
C GLU A 778 -30.03 -15.48 -8.87
N LYS A 779 -30.18 -16.78 -9.19
CA LYS A 779 -31.08 -17.72 -8.52
C LYS A 779 -30.37 -18.64 -7.53
N ALA A 780 -29.13 -18.31 -7.16
CA ALA A 780 -28.39 -19.10 -6.20
C ALA A 780 -29.00 -18.99 -4.79
N ASP A 781 -29.09 -20.12 -4.09
CA ASP A 781 -29.71 -20.19 -2.75
C ASP A 781 -28.95 -19.35 -1.72
N GLU A 782 -27.61 -19.31 -1.82
CA GLU A 782 -26.73 -18.46 -1.02
C GLU A 782 -26.06 -17.38 -1.87
N TYR A 783 -26.76 -16.26 -2.07
CA TYR A 783 -26.27 -15.15 -2.91
C TYR A 783 -24.87 -14.64 -2.53
N ASP A 784 -24.58 -14.46 -1.24
CA ASP A 784 -23.26 -13.97 -0.79
C ASP A 784 -22.12 -14.99 -1.02
N ALA A 785 -22.44 -16.29 -1.01
CA ALA A 785 -21.47 -17.33 -1.36
C ALA A 785 -21.27 -17.35 -2.89
N ALA A 786 -22.36 -17.29 -3.65
CA ALA A 786 -22.35 -17.24 -5.10
C ALA A 786 -21.58 -16.02 -5.64
N ASN A 787 -21.80 -14.83 -5.07
CA ASN A 787 -21.11 -13.60 -5.45
C ASN A 787 -19.58 -13.69 -5.20
N ARG A 788 -19.16 -14.37 -4.12
CA ARG A 788 -17.74 -14.65 -3.88
C ARG A 788 -17.17 -15.63 -4.90
N GLN A 789 -17.91 -16.69 -5.22
CA GLN A 789 -17.51 -17.64 -6.26
C GLN A 789 -17.45 -16.99 -7.64
N ALA A 790 -18.32 -16.03 -7.94
CA ALA A 790 -18.31 -15.24 -9.17
C ALA A 790 -17.04 -14.38 -9.29
N GLY A 791 -16.64 -13.70 -8.22
CA GLY A 791 -15.36 -12.98 -8.18
C GLY A 791 -14.15 -13.91 -8.36
N ASP A 792 -14.15 -15.07 -7.69
CA ASP A 792 -13.10 -16.08 -7.87
C ASP A 792 -13.08 -16.64 -9.30
N CYS A 793 -14.26 -16.85 -9.89
CA CYS A 793 -14.43 -17.33 -11.26
C CYS A 793 -13.86 -16.34 -12.28
N ALA A 794 -14.21 -15.05 -12.16
CA ALA A 794 -13.69 -14.02 -13.04
C ALA A 794 -12.16 -13.94 -12.99
N ASN A 795 -11.57 -13.96 -11.79
CA ASN A 795 -10.11 -13.95 -11.65
C ASN A 795 -9.46 -15.22 -12.20
N HIS A 796 -10.03 -16.40 -11.94
CA HIS A 796 -9.49 -17.65 -12.49
C HIS A 796 -9.49 -17.63 -14.03
N ILE A 797 -10.54 -17.09 -14.65
CA ILE A 797 -10.61 -16.96 -16.11
C ILE A 797 -9.59 -15.92 -16.60
N ASN A 798 -9.53 -14.74 -15.99
CA ASN A 798 -8.60 -13.67 -16.40
C ASN A 798 -7.14 -14.13 -16.28
N ASP A 799 -6.78 -14.84 -15.21
CA ASP A 799 -5.42 -15.34 -14.99
C ASP A 799 -5.09 -16.53 -15.93
N ALA A 800 -5.98 -17.50 -16.06
CA ALA A 800 -5.70 -18.72 -16.84
C ALA A 800 -5.81 -18.52 -18.35
N CYS A 801 -6.64 -17.57 -18.79
CA CYS A 801 -6.95 -17.32 -20.20
C CYS A 801 -6.37 -15.99 -20.72
N GLU A 802 -5.46 -15.34 -19.99
CA GLU A 802 -4.80 -14.09 -20.41
C GLU A 802 -4.17 -14.21 -21.81
N SER A 803 -3.43 -15.29 -22.05
CA SER A 803 -2.78 -15.57 -23.35
C SER A 803 -3.76 -15.78 -24.51
N GLN A 804 -5.03 -16.05 -24.20
CA GLN A 804 -6.10 -16.25 -25.17
C GLN A 804 -6.86 -14.95 -25.47
N ARG A 805 -6.48 -13.82 -24.84
CA ARG A 805 -7.08 -12.48 -25.01
C ARG A 805 -8.58 -12.47 -24.73
N VAL A 806 -8.97 -13.12 -23.63
CA VAL A 806 -10.36 -13.18 -23.14
C VAL A 806 -10.45 -12.44 -21.82
N ARG A 807 -11.56 -11.72 -21.60
CA ARG A 807 -11.85 -11.05 -20.33
C ARG A 807 -13.12 -11.59 -19.71
N ALA A 808 -13.08 -11.79 -18.40
CA ALA A 808 -14.21 -12.10 -17.55
C ALA A 808 -14.54 -10.90 -16.66
N ILE A 809 -15.76 -10.38 -16.82
CA ILE A 809 -16.25 -9.19 -16.15
C ILE A 809 -17.31 -9.64 -15.13
N PRO A 810 -17.04 -9.49 -13.82
CA PRO A 810 -18.06 -9.73 -12.82
C PRO A 810 -19.07 -8.58 -12.82
N THR A 811 -20.36 -8.91 -12.91
CA THR A 811 -21.48 -7.98 -12.73
C THR A 811 -22.24 -8.33 -11.46
N LYS A 812 -23.37 -7.66 -11.19
CA LYS A 812 -24.14 -7.89 -9.96
C LYS A 812 -24.61 -9.35 -9.81
N ASP A 813 -25.09 -9.94 -10.90
CA ASP A 813 -25.76 -11.26 -10.87
C ASP A 813 -25.20 -12.26 -11.90
N THR A 814 -24.19 -11.85 -12.68
CA THR A 814 -23.57 -12.68 -13.72
C THR A 814 -22.08 -12.42 -13.83
N VAL A 815 -21.32 -13.39 -14.37
CA VAL A 815 -19.97 -13.18 -14.90
C VAL A 815 -20.06 -13.29 -16.43
N CYS A 816 -19.77 -12.19 -17.13
CA CYS A 816 -19.74 -12.18 -18.59
C CYS A 816 -18.32 -12.42 -19.08
N VAL A 817 -18.14 -13.39 -19.98
CA VAL A 817 -16.85 -13.72 -20.57
C VAL A 817 -16.91 -13.44 -22.07
N GLU A 818 -16.04 -12.56 -22.54
CA GLU A 818 -16.02 -12.07 -23.92
C GLU A 818 -14.59 -11.87 -24.45
N PRO A 819 -14.37 -11.94 -25.77
CA PRO A 819 -13.08 -11.69 -26.39
C PRO A 819 -12.68 -10.22 -26.25
N MET A 820 -11.39 -9.94 -26.06
CA MET A 820 -10.87 -8.57 -26.02
C MET A 820 -10.66 -7.95 -27.41
N ASP A 821 -10.63 -8.78 -28.45
CA ASP A 821 -10.29 -8.35 -29.82
C ASP A 821 -11.45 -7.74 -30.60
N TRP A 822 -12.69 -8.07 -30.21
CA TRP A 822 -13.90 -7.66 -30.92
C TRP A 822 -14.87 -7.01 -29.95
N ASP A 823 -15.17 -5.74 -30.21
CA ASP A 823 -16.06 -4.91 -29.41
C ASP A 823 -16.93 -4.01 -30.30
N LYS A 824 -17.86 -3.26 -29.68
CA LYS A 824 -18.77 -2.33 -30.38
C LYS A 824 -17.98 -1.29 -31.22
N ARG A 825 -16.76 -0.94 -30.81
CA ARG A 825 -15.88 -0.01 -31.54
C ARG A 825 -15.30 -0.65 -32.80
N THR A 826 -14.80 -1.88 -32.75
CA THR A 826 -14.27 -2.58 -33.93
C THR A 826 -15.35 -2.76 -35.01
N ALA A 827 -16.57 -3.11 -34.61
CA ALA A 827 -17.71 -3.18 -35.52
C ALA A 827 -18.03 -1.81 -36.14
N ALA A 828 -18.01 -0.73 -35.35
CA ALA A 828 -18.23 0.62 -35.84
C ALA A 828 -17.13 1.10 -36.80
N ILE A 829 -15.86 0.74 -36.56
CA ILE A 829 -14.73 1.00 -37.46
C ILE A 829 -14.93 0.28 -38.79
N HIS A 830 -15.36 -0.99 -38.75
CA HIS A 830 -15.65 -1.76 -39.97
C HIS A 830 -16.74 -1.09 -40.80
N ILE A 831 -17.88 -0.75 -40.17
CA ILE A 831 -19.00 -0.07 -40.83
C ILE A 831 -18.53 1.24 -41.48
N LEU A 832 -17.78 2.06 -40.74
CA LEU A 832 -17.28 3.34 -41.28
C LEU A 832 -16.33 3.13 -42.47
N ASN A 833 -15.47 2.11 -42.42
CA ASN A 833 -14.56 1.78 -43.52
C ASN A 833 -15.29 1.26 -44.77
N ASN A 834 -16.36 0.48 -44.61
CA ASN A 834 -17.20 0.06 -45.73
C ASN A 834 -17.91 1.27 -46.35
N LEU A 835 -18.43 2.17 -45.51
CA LEU A 835 -19.05 3.41 -45.97
C LEU A 835 -18.06 4.37 -46.64
N ARG A 836 -16.76 4.33 -46.33
CA ARG A 836 -15.75 5.11 -47.08
C ARG A 836 -15.75 4.78 -48.57
N GLN A 837 -16.04 3.53 -48.94
CA GLN A 837 -16.06 3.11 -50.34
C GLN A 837 -17.27 3.67 -51.11
N SER A 838 -18.41 3.83 -50.44
CA SER A 838 -19.65 4.39 -51.02
C SER A 838 -19.83 5.89 -50.76
N GLY A 839 -18.92 6.51 -50.00
CA GLY A 839 -18.91 7.91 -49.60
C GLY A 839 -19.25 8.11 -48.12
N LEU A 840 -18.33 8.75 -47.38
CA LEU A 840 -18.41 8.98 -45.94
C LEU A 840 -19.68 9.73 -45.49
N PRO A 841 -20.26 9.37 -44.34
CA PRO A 841 -21.36 10.13 -43.75
C PRO A 841 -20.88 11.49 -43.24
N ASP A 842 -21.76 12.49 -43.33
CA ASP A 842 -21.53 13.84 -42.80
C ASP A 842 -22.20 14.09 -41.44
N PHE A 843 -22.96 13.09 -40.97
CA PHE A 843 -23.57 13.04 -39.63
C PHE A 843 -23.40 11.66 -38.99
N LEU A 844 -23.03 11.63 -37.72
CA LEU A 844 -22.95 10.44 -36.87
C LEU A 844 -23.69 10.69 -35.55
N MET A 845 -24.64 9.82 -35.22
CA MET A 845 -25.25 9.77 -33.90
C MET A 845 -25.03 8.41 -33.26
N VAL A 846 -24.44 8.40 -32.06
CA VAL A 846 -24.28 7.20 -31.24
C VAL A 846 -25.08 7.36 -29.96
N ALA A 847 -25.92 6.38 -29.62
CA ALA A 847 -26.72 6.39 -28.39
C ALA A 847 -26.53 5.08 -27.60
N GLY A 848 -26.36 5.20 -26.29
CA GLY A 848 -26.09 4.07 -25.39
C GLY A 848 -26.44 4.38 -23.92
N ASN A 849 -26.39 3.39 -23.04
CA ASN A 849 -26.76 3.51 -21.62
C ASN A 849 -25.84 2.73 -20.67
N ASP A 850 -25.04 1.78 -21.17
CA ASP A 850 -24.28 0.84 -20.34
C ASP A 850 -22.76 0.96 -20.52
N ARG A 851 -21.99 0.28 -19.66
CA ARG A 851 -20.53 0.47 -19.61
C ARG A 851 -19.87 0.07 -20.93
N ASP A 852 -20.44 -0.90 -21.63
CA ASP A 852 -19.95 -1.40 -22.92
C ASP A 852 -20.03 -0.30 -23.99
N ASP A 853 -20.95 0.65 -23.84
CA ASP A 853 -21.09 1.79 -24.77
C ASP A 853 -20.00 2.87 -24.62
N GLU A 854 -19.22 2.88 -23.53
CA GLU A 854 -18.17 3.90 -23.34
C GLU A 854 -17.09 3.80 -24.41
N ILE A 855 -16.79 2.58 -24.88
CA ILE A 855 -15.76 2.33 -25.89
C ILE A 855 -16.18 2.94 -27.24
N ILE A 856 -17.46 2.82 -27.62
CA ILE A 856 -17.96 3.40 -28.86
C ILE A 856 -18.14 4.92 -28.76
N PHE A 857 -18.47 5.45 -27.57
CA PHE A 857 -18.49 6.89 -27.35
C PHE A 857 -17.10 7.52 -27.51
N ARG A 858 -16.04 6.90 -26.97
CA ARG A 858 -14.66 7.37 -27.16
C ARG A 858 -14.29 7.40 -28.64
N TRP A 859 -14.57 6.32 -29.36
CA TRP A 859 -14.34 6.25 -30.81
C TRP A 859 -15.08 7.35 -31.60
N ALA A 860 -16.36 7.56 -31.30
CA ALA A 860 -17.13 8.61 -31.96
C ALA A 860 -16.60 10.02 -31.62
N ASN A 861 -16.14 10.23 -30.38
CA ASN A 861 -15.50 11.49 -29.99
C ASN A 861 -14.16 11.71 -30.71
N GLU A 862 -13.32 10.68 -30.84
CA GLU A 862 -12.07 10.72 -31.64
C GLU A 862 -12.34 11.11 -33.12
N ILE A 863 -13.46 10.63 -33.68
CA ILE A 863 -13.89 11.00 -35.04
C ILE A 863 -14.26 12.48 -35.15
N ASP A 864 -14.93 13.04 -34.15
CA ASP A 864 -15.26 14.47 -34.13
C ASP A 864 -14.01 15.34 -33.95
N ASP A 865 -13.09 14.90 -33.10
CA ASP A 865 -11.84 15.62 -32.80
C ASP A 865 -10.91 15.61 -34.02
N SER A 866 -10.83 14.49 -34.73
CA SER A 866 -10.12 14.38 -36.01
C SER A 866 -10.84 15.06 -37.19
N LYS A 867 -12.07 15.54 -36.98
CA LYS A 867 -12.94 16.14 -38.01
C LYS A 867 -13.17 15.24 -39.23
N THR A 868 -13.10 13.92 -39.04
CA THR A 868 -13.37 12.95 -40.11
C THR A 868 -14.85 12.99 -40.53
N ILE A 869 -15.75 13.15 -39.56
CA ILE A 869 -17.18 13.42 -39.78
C ILE A 869 -17.49 14.81 -39.22
N PRO A 870 -18.11 15.73 -39.98
CA PRO A 870 -18.36 17.10 -39.54
C PRO A 870 -19.33 17.21 -38.35
N ASN A 871 -20.35 16.36 -38.29
CA ASN A 871 -21.41 16.44 -37.28
C ASN A 871 -21.53 15.14 -36.49
N VAL A 872 -20.81 15.04 -35.37
CA VAL A 872 -20.95 13.91 -34.45
C VAL A 872 -21.77 14.29 -33.22
N THR A 873 -22.63 13.38 -32.76
CA THR A 873 -23.36 13.49 -31.51
C THR A 873 -23.36 12.14 -30.78
N THR A 874 -22.77 12.09 -29.59
CA THR A 874 -22.82 10.94 -28.68
C THR A 874 -23.81 11.23 -27.55
N VAL A 875 -24.70 10.27 -27.25
CA VAL A 875 -25.80 10.44 -26.29
C VAL A 875 -25.81 9.29 -25.30
N SER A 876 -25.71 9.59 -24.01
CA SER A 876 -25.97 8.61 -22.96
C SER A 876 -27.40 8.74 -22.41
N VAL A 877 -28.10 7.62 -22.31
CA VAL A 877 -29.45 7.53 -21.76
C VAL A 877 -29.37 7.18 -20.27
N GLY A 878 -29.92 8.04 -19.41
CA GLY A 878 -29.87 7.88 -17.96
C GLY A 878 -28.98 8.91 -17.24
N ASN A 879 -28.78 8.70 -15.93
CA ASN A 879 -27.91 9.53 -15.07
C ASN A 879 -26.70 8.68 -14.65
N ARG A 880 -25.57 8.88 -15.32
CA ARG A 880 -24.28 8.25 -15.00
C ARG A 880 -23.14 9.12 -15.52
N ASN A 881 -21.93 8.90 -14.99
CA ASN A 881 -20.71 9.46 -15.58
C ASN A 881 -20.39 8.68 -16.87
N THR A 882 -20.11 9.39 -17.95
CA THR A 882 -19.96 8.83 -19.30
C THR A 882 -19.18 9.80 -20.17
N VAL A 883 -18.42 9.29 -21.13
CA VAL A 883 -17.69 10.11 -22.11
C VAL A 883 -18.59 10.66 -23.22
N ALA A 884 -19.90 10.36 -23.21
CA ALA A 884 -20.85 10.90 -24.17
C ALA A 884 -20.96 12.44 -24.09
N LYS A 885 -21.22 13.10 -25.22
CA LYS A 885 -21.32 14.58 -25.33
C LYS A 885 -22.67 15.15 -24.90
N ALA A 886 -23.71 14.34 -24.86
CA ALA A 886 -25.05 14.72 -24.42
C ALA A 886 -25.68 13.64 -23.52
N THR A 887 -26.53 14.04 -22.57
CA THR A 887 -27.34 13.10 -21.77
C THR A 887 -28.82 13.26 -22.05
N LEU A 888 -29.55 12.16 -21.85
CA LEU A 888 -30.99 12.11 -21.98
C LEU A 888 -31.60 11.51 -20.72
N THR A 889 -31.93 12.39 -19.77
CA THR A 889 -32.44 12.00 -18.44
C THR A 889 -33.88 11.46 -18.46
N GLN A 890 -34.58 11.58 -19.59
CA GLN A 890 -35.95 11.06 -19.79
C GLN A 890 -35.94 9.56 -20.16
N GLY A 891 -34.78 8.91 -20.09
CA GLY A 891 -34.61 7.49 -20.39
C GLY A 891 -34.96 7.15 -21.85
N THR A 892 -35.27 5.88 -22.07
CA THR A 892 -35.67 5.28 -23.34
C THR A 892 -36.76 6.09 -24.08
N THR A 893 -37.76 6.59 -23.33
CA THR A 893 -38.88 7.34 -23.93
C THR A 893 -38.45 8.68 -24.53
N GLY A 894 -37.46 9.34 -23.93
CA GLY A 894 -36.93 10.61 -24.44
C GLY A 894 -36.11 10.41 -25.71
N LEU A 895 -35.31 9.34 -25.79
CA LEU A 895 -34.57 9.00 -27.00
C LEU A 895 -35.52 8.68 -28.17
N LEU A 896 -36.53 7.84 -27.95
CA LEU A 896 -37.53 7.53 -28.98
C LEU A 896 -38.27 8.79 -29.46
N SER A 897 -38.58 9.72 -28.55
CA SER A 897 -39.17 11.01 -28.94
C SER A 897 -38.21 11.89 -29.74
N ALA A 898 -36.90 11.81 -29.48
CA ALA A 898 -35.91 12.56 -30.25
C ALA A 898 -35.77 11.99 -31.66
N LEU A 899 -35.65 10.66 -31.79
CA LEU A 899 -35.59 9.96 -33.08
C LEU A 899 -36.84 10.22 -33.93
N GLY A 900 -38.04 10.11 -33.33
CA GLY A 900 -39.30 10.39 -34.03
C GLY A 900 -39.51 11.87 -34.40
N ARG A 901 -38.74 12.80 -33.82
CA ARG A 901 -38.68 14.20 -34.30
C ARG A 901 -37.74 14.35 -35.48
N LEU A 902 -36.63 13.60 -35.51
CA LEU A 902 -35.69 13.63 -36.63
C LEU A 902 -36.32 13.05 -37.90
N SER A 903 -37.04 11.94 -37.81
CA SER A 903 -37.75 11.35 -38.97
C SER A 903 -38.75 12.32 -39.60
N LYS A 904 -39.43 13.16 -38.81
CA LYS A 904 -40.36 14.20 -39.32
C LYS A 904 -39.67 15.41 -39.95
N LEU A 905 -38.35 15.54 -39.79
CA LEU A 905 -37.55 16.63 -40.38
C LEU A 905 -36.81 16.17 -41.64
N GLY A 906 -36.91 14.88 -41.99
CA GLY A 906 -36.33 14.21 -43.15
C GLY A 906 -36.61 14.91 -44.46
#